data_AF-A0A8K0HXF5-F1
#
_entry.id   AF-A0A8K0HXF5-F1
#
_cell.length_a   1.000
_cell.length_b   1.000
_cell.length_c   1.000
_cell.angle_alpha   90.00
_cell.angle_beta   90.00
_cell.angle_gamma   90.00
#
_symmetry.space_group_name_H-M   'P 1'
#
loop_
_entity.id
_entity.type
_entity.pdbx_description
1 polymer ?
#
loop_
_entity_poly.entity_id
_entity_poly.type
_entity_poly.pdbx_seq_one_letter_code
_entity_poly.pdbx_strand_id
1 'polypeptide(L)'
;MVGLRSSSSEMDLDRPNIEEYLTTDSIQESPKKLHLRDLLDISPTLTEATGAIVDVFVANHTSMIDFIILEQMTAFAVIMQKHPGWVGFIQKTILEGVGCIWFNRTESKDREVVARKLREHIHGADNNPLLIFPEGTCVNNHYTVMFKKGAFELGCAVCPVAIKYNKIFVDAFWNSKKQSFTMHLFHLMTSWAVVCDVWYLEPQYIRPGETPIEFAERVRDMISVRAGLKKVPWDGYLKYFRPSPKLTERKMPATEYQGSSVPFSSIGRTILSIRRDQFHSMDGHDGSSSQDQELEAFQRNVADLFLDLTSAGLGGGGGGGGGGGDILSLSWVRKLLDTFLICQEEFRVILFNSKGILSRPPLDRLISDFFERGVKALDVCNAIRDGIDQIRQWKKHLEIVLVALDPSHKTLGEGQLRRARKALTDVTILMLDEKEAGSILNQRNRSFGRNTHGKDGNHHAGGRHPGGHFRSLSWSVSRSWSAARQLQAINNNLSAPRGNEIAATSGLAVPLFTMSSVLLFVMWALVAAIPCQDRGLGTHFSIPRSFPWAASVLSLHERIVEESKKKDRKSSSGLLKEIHQIEKCTRQLAELMDSVQFPLTEEKEAEVRQGVQELAEVCNVLKEGLDPLERQVREVFHRIVRSRTEGLDTISRSHNPE
;
A
#
# COMPACT_ATOMS: atom_id res chain seq x y z
N MET A 1 -55.98 -42.30 -7.53
CA MET A 1 -56.51 -42.67 -6.19
C MET A 1 -56.22 -41.51 -5.26
N VAL A 2 -57.18 -40.58 -5.17
CA VAL A 2 -58.03 -40.27 -3.99
C VAL A 2 -57.23 -39.57 -2.88
N GLY A 3 -57.54 -38.36 -2.43
CA GLY A 3 -58.68 -37.46 -2.69
C GLY A 3 -58.26 -35.99 -2.45
N LEU A 4 -58.74 -35.02 -3.22
CA LEU A 4 -60.10 -34.44 -3.24
C LEU A 4 -60.50 -33.77 -1.92
N ARG A 5 -60.51 -32.43 -1.92
CA ARG A 5 -61.70 -31.55 -1.80
C ARG A 5 -61.20 -30.10 -1.58
N SER A 6 -61.30 -29.19 -2.55
CA SER A 6 -62.46 -28.53 -3.18
C SER A 6 -63.09 -27.42 -2.33
N SER A 7 -63.18 -26.23 -2.92
CA SER A 7 -64.32 -25.29 -2.93
C SER A 7 -63.81 -23.85 -2.72
N SER A 8 -63.60 -23.01 -3.73
CA SER A 8 -64.53 -22.42 -4.74
C SER A 8 -65.44 -21.33 -4.18
N SER A 9 -65.23 -20.09 -4.66
CA SER A 9 -66.19 -19.07 -5.13
C SER A 9 -65.54 -17.68 -4.96
N GLU A 10 -65.09 -16.99 -6.01
CA GLU A 10 -65.89 -16.09 -6.89
C GLU A 10 -66.60 -14.98 -6.06
N MET A 11 -66.57 -13.68 -6.36
CA MET A 11 -66.24 -12.89 -7.55
C MET A 11 -66.29 -11.39 -7.14
N ASP A 12 -65.66 -10.51 -7.95
CA ASP A 12 -66.05 -9.10 -8.20
C ASP A 12 -65.87 -8.02 -7.08
N LEU A 13 -65.47 -6.75 -7.30
CA LEU A 13 -65.16 -5.90 -8.48
C LEU A 13 -64.41 -4.63 -7.99
N ASP A 14 -63.48 -4.14 -8.83
CA ASP A 14 -63.12 -2.73 -9.10
C ASP A 14 -62.47 -1.77 -8.07
N ARG A 15 -61.16 -1.53 -8.35
CA ARG A 15 -60.37 -0.26 -8.34
C ARG A 15 -59.61 0.19 -7.07
N PRO A 16 -58.41 0.80 -7.25
CA PRO A 16 -57.23 0.40 -6.49
C PRO A 16 -56.77 1.47 -5.48
N ASN A 17 -56.40 1.09 -4.25
CA ASN A 17 -55.41 1.84 -3.49
C ASN A 17 -54.78 1.04 -2.35
N ILE A 18 -53.51 1.34 -2.12
CA ILE A 18 -52.60 0.75 -1.13
C ILE A 18 -52.88 1.43 0.23
N GLU A 19 -52.87 0.68 1.35
CA GLU A 19 -52.86 1.14 2.77
C GLU A 19 -54.11 1.16 3.69
N GLU A 20 -55.36 0.80 3.34
CA GLU A 20 -56.47 1.14 4.29
C GLU A 20 -56.94 0.08 5.33
N TYR A 21 -56.68 -1.24 5.24
CA TYR A 21 -57.34 -2.18 6.19
C TYR A 21 -56.51 -3.37 6.68
N LEU A 22 -55.19 -3.20 6.86
CA LEU A 22 -54.46 -4.05 7.81
C LEU A 22 -54.58 -3.43 9.22
N THR A 23 -55.80 -3.41 9.73
CA THR A 23 -56.13 -3.12 11.14
C THR A 23 -56.45 -4.46 11.80
N THR A 24 -55.52 -4.97 12.63
CA THR A 24 -55.36 -4.73 14.08
C THR A 24 -56.01 -5.86 14.87
N ASP A 25 -55.18 -6.72 15.46
CA ASP A 25 -54.94 -6.72 16.92
C ASP A 25 -54.46 -8.09 17.43
N SER A 26 -53.45 -8.25 18.28
CA SER A 26 -52.28 -7.44 18.68
C SER A 26 -51.50 -8.29 19.71
N ILE A 27 -50.16 -8.34 19.59
CA ILE A 27 -49.13 -8.27 20.66
C ILE A 27 -47.78 -8.80 20.11
N GLN A 28 -46.94 -7.82 19.73
CA GLN A 28 -45.47 -7.73 19.77
C GLN A 28 -44.61 -8.98 19.49
N GLU A 29 -44.14 -9.10 18.24
CA GLU A 29 -42.77 -9.56 17.97
C GLU A 29 -41.96 -8.39 17.39
N SER A 30 -40.92 -8.00 18.12
CA SER A 30 -39.98 -6.94 17.74
C SER A 30 -39.27 -7.26 16.42
N PRO A 31 -38.99 -6.28 15.56
CA PRO A 31 -38.20 -6.51 14.35
C PRO A 31 -36.81 -7.02 14.76
N LYS A 32 -36.38 -8.13 14.16
CA LYS A 32 -35.05 -8.71 14.35
C LYS A 32 -34.01 -7.59 14.19
N LYS A 33 -33.37 -7.23 15.31
CA LYS A 33 -32.26 -6.27 15.34
C LYS A 33 -31.18 -6.77 14.39
N LEU A 34 -30.96 -6.04 13.30
CA LEU A 34 -29.68 -6.09 12.58
C LEU A 34 -28.58 -5.87 13.62
N HIS A 35 -27.70 -6.86 13.78
CA HIS A 35 -26.60 -6.75 14.72
C HIS A 35 -25.49 -5.92 14.06
N LEU A 36 -24.82 -5.08 14.85
CA LEU A 36 -23.69 -4.26 14.41
C LEU A 36 -22.59 -5.09 13.71
N ARG A 37 -22.49 -6.39 14.03
CA ARG A 37 -21.63 -7.37 13.34
C ARG A 37 -21.84 -7.42 11.82
N ASP A 38 -23.07 -7.20 11.35
CA ASP A 38 -23.43 -7.30 9.92
C ASP A 38 -23.07 -6.00 9.16
N LEU A 39 -22.69 -4.94 9.88
CA LEU A 39 -22.36 -3.61 9.37
C LEU A 39 -20.86 -3.26 9.44
N LEU A 40 -20.07 -4.01 10.21
CA LEU A 40 -18.64 -3.75 10.46
C LEU A 40 -17.71 -4.23 9.34
N ASP A 41 -18.21 -4.96 8.33
CA ASP A 41 -17.40 -5.58 7.27
C ASP A 41 -17.41 -4.85 5.91
N ILE A 42 -18.07 -3.68 5.79
CA ILE A 42 -18.44 -3.15 4.47
C ILE A 42 -17.82 -1.79 4.10
N SER A 43 -17.34 -0.95 5.03
CA SER A 43 -16.69 0.31 4.61
C SER A 43 -15.90 1.04 5.72
N PRO A 44 -14.74 1.66 5.40
CA PRO A 44 -14.07 2.64 6.28
C PRO A 44 -14.97 3.79 6.75
N THR A 45 -16.01 4.13 5.97
CA THR A 45 -16.97 5.22 6.26
C THR A 45 -17.89 4.92 7.45
N LEU A 46 -18.11 3.64 7.80
CA LEU A 46 -18.92 3.25 8.96
C LEU A 46 -18.08 3.17 10.25
N THR A 47 -16.76 2.96 10.12
CA THR A 47 -15.79 3.05 11.22
C THR A 47 -15.73 4.47 11.81
N GLU A 48 -15.84 5.49 10.95
CA GLU A 48 -16.03 6.90 11.31
C GLU A 48 -17.35 7.12 12.09
N ALA A 49 -18.43 6.45 11.69
CA ALA A 49 -19.72 6.51 12.39
C ALA A 49 -19.69 5.82 13.77
N THR A 50 -18.90 4.75 13.96
CA THR A 50 -18.65 4.18 15.31
C THR A 50 -17.87 5.13 16.22
N GLY A 51 -16.99 5.96 15.65
CA GLY A 51 -16.30 7.04 16.39
C GLY A 51 -17.25 8.12 16.91
N ALA A 52 -18.45 8.23 16.34
CA ALA A 52 -19.50 9.13 16.81
C ALA A 52 -20.42 8.53 17.89
N ILE A 53 -20.28 7.23 18.22
CA ILE A 53 -21.17 6.50 19.14
C ILE A 53 -20.43 5.98 20.38
N VAL A 54 -19.09 5.88 20.35
CA VAL A 54 -18.29 5.31 21.43
C VAL A 54 -17.28 6.31 21.97
N ASP A 55 -17.40 6.62 23.26
CA ASP A 55 -16.57 7.65 23.90
C ASP A 55 -15.20 7.13 24.39
N VAL A 56 -15.02 5.82 24.54
CA VAL A 56 -13.80 5.22 25.13
C VAL A 56 -13.29 4.03 24.33
N PHE A 57 -12.03 4.12 23.92
CA PHE A 57 -11.27 3.07 23.25
C PHE A 57 -10.16 2.57 24.17
N VAL A 58 -9.97 1.26 24.20
CA VAL A 58 -8.97 0.61 25.04
C VAL A 58 -8.09 -0.31 24.21
N ALA A 59 -6.77 -0.06 24.20
CA ALA A 59 -5.81 -0.83 23.41
C ALA A 59 -4.70 -1.46 24.24
N ASN A 60 -4.17 -2.62 23.83
CA ASN A 60 -2.88 -3.10 24.35
C ASN A 60 -1.74 -2.18 23.87
N HIS A 61 -0.67 -2.05 24.66
CA HIS A 61 0.35 -1.03 24.42
C HIS A 61 1.72 -1.66 24.19
N THR A 62 2.17 -1.73 22.94
CA THR A 62 3.49 -2.29 22.59
C THR A 62 4.55 -1.21 22.37
N SER A 63 4.16 -0.05 21.83
CA SER A 63 5.09 1.02 21.46
C SER A 63 4.53 2.40 21.73
N MET A 64 5.41 3.39 21.91
CA MET A 64 4.99 4.79 22.07
C MET A 64 4.29 5.34 20.82
N ILE A 65 4.55 4.75 19.64
CA ILE A 65 3.91 5.12 18.38
C ILE A 65 2.51 4.52 18.21
N ASP A 66 2.04 3.66 19.12
CA ASP A 66 0.69 3.06 19.04
C ASP A 66 -0.39 4.14 18.94
N PHE A 67 -0.21 5.25 19.66
CA PHE A 67 -1.08 6.43 19.57
C PHE A 67 -1.16 6.98 18.13
N ILE A 68 0.00 7.18 17.49
CA ILE A 68 0.08 7.71 16.12
C ILE A 68 -0.56 6.76 15.11
N ILE A 69 -0.45 5.45 15.33
CA ILE A 69 -1.05 4.43 14.47
C ILE A 69 -2.58 4.49 14.57
N LEU A 70 -3.12 4.64 15.78
CA LEU A 70 -4.57 4.68 16.00
C LEU A 70 -5.21 5.99 15.54
N GLU A 71 -4.50 7.11 15.59
CA GLU A 71 -4.93 8.42 15.05
C GLU A 71 -5.25 8.40 13.55
N GLN A 72 -4.83 7.36 12.81
CA GLN A 72 -5.24 7.18 11.41
C GLN A 72 -6.74 6.90 11.24
N MET A 73 -7.41 6.42 12.30
CA MET A 73 -8.85 6.16 12.30
C MET A 73 -9.65 7.42 12.65
N THR A 74 -9.31 8.10 13.73
CA THR A 74 -10.02 9.30 14.21
C THR A 74 -9.15 10.09 15.18
N ALA A 75 -9.57 11.35 15.38
CA ALA A 75 -9.21 12.23 16.48
C ALA A 75 -9.19 11.55 17.87
N PHE A 76 -8.07 11.14 18.49
CA PHE A 76 -8.11 10.58 19.85
C PHE A 76 -7.54 11.53 20.91
N ALA A 77 -8.34 11.83 21.93
CA ALA A 77 -7.80 12.36 23.16
C ALA A 77 -7.10 11.22 23.93
N VAL A 78 -5.83 11.35 24.26
CA VAL A 78 -5.09 10.34 25.03
C VAL A 78 -4.71 10.86 26.42
N ILE A 79 -4.65 9.94 27.39
CA ILE A 79 -4.11 10.21 28.72
C ILE A 79 -2.58 10.14 28.66
N MET A 80 -1.91 11.27 28.90
CA MET A 80 -0.45 11.33 28.89
C MET A 80 0.15 11.90 30.17
N GLN A 81 1.28 11.31 30.59
CA GLN A 81 2.13 11.92 31.59
C GLN A 81 2.96 13.04 30.93
N LYS A 82 3.08 14.18 31.61
CA LYS A 82 3.98 15.25 31.15
C LYS A 82 5.43 14.79 31.20
N HIS A 83 6.14 14.88 30.07
CA HIS A 83 7.56 14.58 29.97
C HIS A 83 8.40 15.85 29.79
N PRO A 84 9.60 15.94 30.39
CA PRO A 84 10.52 17.06 30.15
C PRO A 84 11.30 16.88 28.83
N GLY A 85 11.96 17.96 28.38
CA GLY A 85 12.85 17.95 27.21
C GLY A 85 12.12 18.00 25.86
N TRP A 86 12.79 17.57 24.80
CA TRP A 86 12.27 17.65 23.42
C TRP A 86 10.99 16.83 23.19
N VAL A 87 10.81 15.72 23.93
CA VAL A 87 9.54 14.96 23.94
C VAL A 87 8.41 15.83 24.48
N GLY A 88 8.66 16.60 25.55
CA GLY A 88 7.71 17.56 26.09
C GLY A 88 7.39 18.71 25.12
N PHE A 89 8.36 19.13 24.31
CA PHE A 89 8.13 20.14 23.26
C PHE A 89 7.20 19.61 22.17
N ILE A 90 7.44 18.39 21.66
CA ILE A 90 6.55 17.73 20.69
C ILE A 90 5.15 17.54 21.27
N GLN A 91 5.07 17.10 22.53
CA GLN A 91 3.81 17.00 23.27
C GLN A 91 3.04 18.32 23.29
N LYS A 92 3.74 19.44 23.55
CA LYS A 92 3.14 20.77 23.60
C LYS A 92 2.65 21.24 22.23
N THR A 93 3.43 21.01 21.17
CA THR A 93 3.12 21.55 19.84
C THR A 93 2.07 20.73 19.08
N ILE A 94 2.04 19.41 19.25
CA ILE A 94 1.19 18.51 18.46
C ILE A 94 -0.05 18.06 19.24
N LEU A 95 0.09 17.72 20.53
CA LEU A 95 -0.98 17.09 21.31
C LEU A 95 -1.89 18.09 22.06
N GLU A 96 -1.51 19.37 22.17
CA GLU A 96 -2.40 20.41 22.72
C GLU A 96 -3.63 20.65 21.82
N GLY A 97 -3.52 20.42 20.50
CA GLY A 97 -4.62 20.58 19.54
C GLY A 97 -5.67 19.46 19.54
N VAL A 98 -5.38 18.31 20.15
CA VAL A 98 -6.25 17.11 20.14
C VAL A 98 -7.11 17.00 21.41
N GLY A 99 -6.94 17.91 22.37
CA GLY A 99 -7.68 17.87 23.65
C GLY A 99 -7.19 16.78 24.62
N CYS A 100 -5.91 16.40 24.56
CA CYS A 100 -5.34 15.37 25.41
C CYS A 100 -5.38 15.73 26.92
N ILE A 101 -5.63 14.73 27.76
CA ILE A 101 -5.70 14.91 29.22
C ILE A 101 -4.31 14.69 29.83
N TRP A 102 -3.74 15.76 30.37
CA TRP A 102 -2.40 15.75 30.96
C TRP A 102 -2.41 15.54 32.47
N PHE A 103 -1.50 14.68 32.94
CA PHE A 103 -1.26 14.49 34.37
C PHE A 103 0.19 14.72 34.74
N ASN A 104 0.39 15.35 35.90
CA ASN A 104 1.67 15.35 36.59
C ASN A 104 1.91 13.99 37.25
N ARG A 105 3.17 13.60 37.45
CA ARG A 105 3.55 12.31 38.07
C ARG A 105 3.01 12.11 39.49
N THR A 106 2.67 13.21 40.17
CA THR A 106 2.03 13.24 41.49
C THR A 106 0.51 13.09 41.39
N GLU A 107 -0.13 13.85 40.50
CA GLU A 107 -1.58 13.79 40.24
C GLU A 107 -2.02 12.45 39.64
N SER A 108 -1.19 11.80 38.82
CA SER A 108 -1.52 10.49 38.22
C SER A 108 -1.60 9.35 39.25
N LYS A 109 -1.13 9.59 40.48
CA LYS A 109 -1.31 8.65 41.61
C LYS A 109 -2.67 8.83 42.29
N ASP A 110 -3.32 9.98 42.10
CA ASP A 110 -4.62 10.27 42.68
C ASP A 110 -5.73 9.75 41.73
N ARG A 111 -6.26 8.57 42.09
CA ARG A 111 -7.25 7.86 41.28
C ARG A 111 -8.57 8.63 41.17
N GLU A 112 -8.93 9.42 42.18
CA GLU A 112 -10.20 10.17 42.19
C GLU A 112 -10.11 11.36 41.23
N VAL A 113 -8.99 12.08 41.23
CA VAL A 113 -8.74 13.18 40.29
C VAL A 113 -8.70 12.68 38.85
N VAL A 114 -8.06 11.53 38.61
CA VAL A 114 -8.03 10.91 37.27
C VAL A 114 -9.44 10.52 36.84
N ALA A 115 -10.19 9.78 37.67
CA ALA A 115 -11.54 9.34 37.33
C ALA A 115 -12.48 10.53 37.06
N ARG A 116 -12.38 11.61 37.84
CA ARG A 116 -13.17 12.82 37.64
C ARG A 116 -12.88 13.49 36.29
N LYS A 117 -11.60 13.72 35.95
CA LYS A 117 -11.22 14.33 34.66
C LYS A 117 -11.66 13.48 33.46
N LEU A 118 -11.58 12.15 33.58
CA LEU A 118 -12.05 11.24 32.53
C LEU A 118 -13.55 11.33 32.32
N ARG A 119 -14.33 11.38 33.42
CA ARG A 119 -15.77 11.58 33.33
C ARG A 119 -16.11 12.95 32.73
N GLU A 120 -15.46 14.02 33.19
CA GLU A 120 -15.67 15.37 32.64
C GLU A 120 -15.41 15.42 31.12
N HIS A 121 -14.36 14.73 30.64
CA HIS A 121 -14.05 14.63 29.22
C HIS A 121 -15.13 13.90 28.43
N ILE A 122 -15.60 12.76 28.91
CA ILE A 122 -16.63 11.94 28.25
C ILE A 122 -17.97 12.67 28.12
N HIS A 123 -18.31 13.56 29.06
CA HIS A 123 -19.57 14.31 29.00
C HIS A 123 -19.52 15.53 28.06
N GLY A 124 -18.36 15.88 27.51
CA GLY A 124 -18.23 17.01 26.59
C GLY A 124 -18.60 16.60 25.16
N ALA A 125 -19.68 17.17 24.61
CA ALA A 125 -20.20 16.82 23.29
C ALA A 125 -19.28 17.17 22.11
N ASP A 126 -18.29 18.04 22.32
CA ASP A 126 -17.30 18.48 21.30
C ASP A 126 -15.90 17.88 21.54
N ASN A 127 -15.78 16.94 22.49
CA ASN A 127 -14.51 16.33 22.82
C ASN A 127 -14.22 15.12 21.91
N ASN A 128 -12.95 14.95 21.55
CA ASN A 128 -12.48 13.76 20.84
C ASN A 128 -12.68 12.49 21.70
N PRO A 129 -13.00 11.33 21.10
CA PRO A 129 -13.03 10.04 21.80
C PRO A 129 -11.76 9.77 22.59
N LEU A 130 -11.89 9.11 23.73
CA LEU A 130 -10.80 8.89 24.66
C LEU A 130 -10.09 7.57 24.36
N LEU A 131 -8.80 7.61 24.07
CA LEU A 131 -7.94 6.43 23.93
C LEU A 131 -7.16 6.16 25.22
N ILE A 132 -7.33 4.96 25.77
CA ILE A 132 -6.67 4.52 27.00
C ILE A 132 -5.84 3.26 26.76
N PHE A 133 -4.60 3.28 27.23
CA PHE A 133 -3.73 2.11 27.32
C PHE A 133 -3.71 1.57 28.76
N PRO A 134 -4.62 0.66 29.15
CA PRO A 134 -4.83 0.26 30.54
C PRO A 134 -3.66 -0.51 31.16
N GLU A 135 -2.72 -1.01 30.36
CA GLU A 135 -1.45 -1.57 30.84
C GLU A 135 -0.62 -0.50 31.60
N GLY A 136 -0.76 0.77 31.20
CA GLY A 136 -0.05 1.90 31.80
C GLY A 136 1.47 1.88 31.58
N THR A 137 1.97 1.01 30.71
CA THR A 137 3.36 0.94 30.24
C THR A 137 3.39 0.18 28.92
N CYS A 138 4.38 0.43 28.07
CA CYS A 138 4.58 -0.42 26.90
C CYS A 138 5.07 -1.81 27.36
N VAL A 139 4.41 -2.85 26.88
CA VAL A 139 4.72 -4.26 27.07
C VAL A 139 5.30 -4.83 25.78
N ASN A 140 6.02 -5.94 25.86
CA ASN A 140 6.53 -6.56 24.64
C ASN A 140 5.38 -7.21 23.85
N ASN A 141 5.57 -7.34 22.54
CA ASN A 141 4.58 -7.86 21.60
C ASN A 141 4.27 -9.38 21.73
N HIS A 142 4.55 -10.00 22.88
CA HIS A 142 4.22 -11.40 23.18
C HIS A 142 3.21 -11.55 24.30
N TYR A 143 3.10 -10.58 25.20
CA TYR A 143 2.28 -10.67 26.41
C TYR A 143 1.36 -9.46 26.55
N THR A 144 0.25 -9.65 27.26
CA THR A 144 -0.58 -8.57 27.81
C THR A 144 -0.54 -8.65 29.33
N VAL A 145 -0.28 -7.53 29.98
CA VAL A 145 -0.23 -7.44 31.45
C VAL A 145 -1.62 -7.15 32.04
N MET A 146 -1.71 -7.12 33.36
CA MET A 146 -2.94 -6.73 34.04
C MET A 146 -3.41 -5.32 33.63
N PHE A 147 -4.68 -5.20 33.26
CA PHE A 147 -5.30 -3.92 32.91
C PHE A 147 -5.70 -3.18 34.18
N LYS A 148 -5.39 -1.88 34.23
CA LYS A 148 -5.84 -1.01 35.32
C LYS A 148 -7.33 -0.74 35.18
N LYS A 149 -8.07 -0.92 36.28
CA LYS A 149 -9.54 -0.80 36.34
C LYS A 149 -10.11 0.58 36.03
N GLY A 150 -9.31 1.66 36.03
CA GLY A 150 -9.81 3.04 35.93
C GLY A 150 -10.62 3.35 34.67
N ALA A 151 -10.26 2.76 33.52
CA ALA A 151 -11.01 2.90 32.27
C ALA A 151 -12.39 2.20 32.31
N PHE A 152 -12.55 1.22 33.20
CA PHE A 152 -13.69 0.31 33.27
C PHE A 152 -14.69 0.70 34.39
N GLU A 153 -14.43 1.81 35.09
CA GLU A 153 -15.29 2.37 36.15
C GLU A 153 -16.06 3.62 35.69
N LEU A 154 -16.02 3.95 34.39
CA LEU A 154 -16.57 5.19 33.82
C LEU A 154 -18.07 5.07 33.48
N GLY A 155 -18.62 3.85 33.44
CA GLY A 155 -20.05 3.63 33.17
C GLY A 155 -20.46 3.79 31.71
N CYS A 156 -19.51 3.87 30.78
CA CYS A 156 -19.72 4.02 29.35
C CYS A 156 -19.37 2.73 28.58
N ALA A 157 -19.67 2.71 27.27
CA ALA A 157 -19.19 1.67 26.37
C ALA A 157 -17.66 1.74 26.23
N VAL A 158 -16.99 0.58 26.21
CA VAL A 158 -15.55 0.48 25.94
C VAL A 158 -15.36 -0.29 24.64
N CYS A 159 -14.75 0.33 23.63
CA CYS A 159 -14.34 -0.33 22.39
C CYS A 159 -12.94 -0.95 22.56
N PRO A 160 -12.80 -2.28 22.55
CA PRO A 160 -11.49 -2.91 22.63
C PRO A 160 -10.75 -2.83 21.29
N VAL A 161 -9.46 -2.54 21.34
CA VAL A 161 -8.57 -2.49 20.17
C VAL A 161 -7.39 -3.41 20.40
N ALA A 162 -7.16 -4.32 19.47
CA ALA A 162 -6.06 -5.26 19.53
C ALA A 162 -4.98 -4.85 18.52
N ILE A 163 -3.74 -4.73 18.97
CA ILE A 163 -2.57 -4.35 18.16
C ILE A 163 -1.54 -5.48 18.21
N LYS A 164 -1.06 -5.90 17.04
CA LYS A 164 0.02 -6.89 16.92
C LYS A 164 1.07 -6.44 15.92
N TYR A 165 2.29 -6.24 16.39
CA TYR A 165 3.41 -5.91 15.50
C TYR A 165 3.98 -7.14 14.81
N ASN A 166 4.45 -6.98 13.59
CA ASN A 166 5.23 -7.99 12.90
C ASN A 166 6.73 -7.78 13.18
N LYS A 167 7.28 -8.62 14.05
CA LYS A 167 8.69 -8.58 14.48
C LYS A 167 9.71 -8.85 13.37
N ILE A 168 9.28 -9.38 12.22
CA ILE A 168 10.17 -9.59 11.07
C ILE A 168 10.69 -8.25 10.55
N PHE A 169 9.88 -7.20 10.62
CA PHE A 169 10.24 -5.88 10.12
C PHE A 169 10.98 -5.04 11.17
N VAL A 170 10.44 -4.98 12.39
CA VAL A 170 11.06 -4.23 13.50
C VAL A 170 10.53 -4.69 14.86
N ASP A 171 11.37 -4.65 15.90
CA ASP A 171 10.89 -4.79 17.28
C ASP A 171 10.44 -3.42 17.81
N ALA A 172 9.13 -3.16 17.71
CA ALA A 172 8.55 -1.88 18.14
C ALA A 172 8.62 -1.63 19.65
N PHE A 173 8.88 -2.67 20.44
CA PHE A 173 8.98 -2.60 21.89
C PHE A 173 10.29 -1.94 22.35
N TRP A 174 10.16 -0.83 23.10
CA TRP A 174 11.33 -0.17 23.68
C TRP A 174 11.80 -0.85 24.97
N ASN A 175 13.02 -1.38 24.94
CA ASN A 175 13.73 -1.85 26.11
C ASN A 175 14.72 -0.80 26.64
N SER A 176 14.30 -0.06 27.67
CA SER A 176 15.09 1.01 28.29
C SER A 176 16.41 0.54 28.91
N LYS A 177 16.60 -0.76 29.17
CA LYS A 177 17.88 -1.31 29.67
C LYS A 177 18.91 -1.52 28.57
N LYS A 178 18.47 -1.66 27.31
CA LYS A 178 19.34 -1.92 26.15
C LYS A 178 19.68 -0.67 25.37
N GLN A 179 18.75 0.28 25.27
CA GLN A 179 18.93 1.50 24.48
C GLN A 179 18.14 2.69 25.01
N SER A 180 18.63 3.90 24.72
CA SER A 180 17.91 5.14 25.02
C SER A 180 16.63 5.24 24.18
N PHE A 181 15.66 6.00 24.66
CA PHE A 181 14.41 6.21 23.94
C PHE A 181 14.64 6.88 22.59
N THR A 182 15.51 7.89 22.53
CA THR A 182 15.86 8.60 21.29
C THR A 182 16.47 7.65 20.26
N MET A 183 17.37 6.75 20.68
CA MET A 183 17.96 5.76 19.78
C MET A 183 16.91 4.75 19.30
N HIS A 184 16.03 4.29 20.18
CA HIS A 184 14.91 3.40 19.81
C HIS A 184 13.97 4.06 18.81
N LEU A 185 13.60 5.32 19.05
CA LEU A 185 12.73 6.06 18.15
C LEU A 185 13.42 6.30 16.80
N PHE A 186 14.69 6.68 16.80
CA PHE A 186 15.47 6.81 15.57
C PHE A 186 15.50 5.49 14.79
N HIS A 187 15.74 4.36 15.46
CA HIS A 187 15.68 3.03 14.85
C HIS A 187 14.31 2.74 14.25
N LEU A 188 13.21 3.04 14.95
CA LEU A 188 11.86 2.85 14.41
C LEU A 188 11.61 3.74 13.19
N MET A 189 11.99 5.02 13.26
CA MET A 189 11.79 5.99 12.18
C MET A 189 12.69 5.74 10.97
N THR A 190 13.80 5.03 11.15
CA THR A 190 14.74 4.63 10.07
C THR A 190 14.59 3.17 9.66
N SER A 191 13.67 2.43 10.29
CA SER A 191 13.35 1.07 9.89
C SER A 191 12.62 1.10 8.55
N TRP A 192 12.99 0.18 7.66
CA TRP A 192 12.42 0.07 6.32
C TRP A 192 10.89 -0.08 6.34
N ALA A 193 10.32 -0.72 7.35
CA ALA A 193 8.89 -0.74 7.58
C ALA A 193 8.58 -0.97 9.05
N VAL A 194 7.47 -0.39 9.52
CA VAL A 194 6.83 -0.75 10.78
C VAL A 194 5.46 -1.32 10.42
N VAL A 195 5.30 -2.64 10.52
CA VAL A 195 4.05 -3.32 10.15
C VAL A 195 3.37 -3.81 11.42
N CYS A 196 2.11 -3.42 11.60
CA CYS A 196 1.25 -3.94 12.64
C CYS A 196 -0.15 -4.17 12.11
N ASP A 197 -0.81 -5.20 12.63
CA ASP A 197 -2.22 -5.42 12.46
C ASP A 197 -2.98 -4.76 13.60
N VAL A 198 -4.05 -4.04 13.27
CA VAL A 198 -4.94 -3.36 14.23
C VAL A 198 -6.35 -3.89 14.02
N TRP A 199 -6.98 -4.34 15.09
CA TRP A 199 -8.36 -4.84 15.08
C TRP A 199 -9.21 -4.08 16.08
N TYR A 200 -10.27 -3.44 15.59
CA TYR A 200 -11.31 -2.84 16.42
C TYR A 200 -12.38 -3.90 16.69
N LEU A 201 -12.68 -4.14 17.96
CA LEU A 201 -13.66 -5.13 18.40
C LEU A 201 -14.98 -4.44 18.77
N GLU A 202 -16.06 -5.23 18.89
CA GLU A 202 -17.37 -4.69 19.23
C GLU A 202 -17.35 -3.96 20.59
N PRO A 203 -18.02 -2.80 20.72
CA PRO A 203 -18.13 -2.09 21.98
C PRO A 203 -18.73 -2.96 23.08
N GLN A 204 -18.10 -2.93 24.25
CA GLN A 204 -18.48 -3.73 25.40
C GLN A 204 -19.03 -2.85 26.52
N TYR A 205 -20.07 -3.35 27.17
CA TYR A 205 -20.62 -2.77 28.40
C TYR A 205 -20.36 -3.70 29.57
N ILE A 206 -20.34 -3.14 30.78
CA ILE A 206 -20.35 -3.92 32.01
C ILE A 206 -21.66 -4.71 32.10
N ARG A 207 -21.55 -6.01 32.35
CA ARG A 207 -22.73 -6.89 32.46
C ARG A 207 -23.39 -6.75 33.83
N PRO A 208 -24.70 -7.06 33.97
CA PRO A 208 -25.34 -7.12 35.29
C PRO A 208 -24.60 -8.07 36.23
N GLY A 209 -24.14 -7.57 37.37
CA GLY A 209 -23.38 -8.33 38.37
C GLY A 209 -21.87 -8.50 38.09
N GLU A 210 -21.36 -7.98 36.96
CA GLU A 210 -19.93 -7.96 36.65
C GLU A 210 -19.24 -6.79 37.36
N THR A 211 -18.14 -7.04 38.05
CA THR A 211 -17.32 -5.98 38.65
C THR A 211 -16.46 -5.28 37.59
N PRO A 212 -16.02 -4.02 37.81
CA PRO A 212 -15.12 -3.34 36.87
C PRO A 212 -13.79 -4.08 36.61
N ILE A 213 -13.33 -4.88 37.57
CA ILE A 213 -12.13 -5.69 37.45
C ILE A 213 -12.39 -6.88 36.52
N GLU A 214 -13.50 -7.59 36.71
CA GLU A 214 -13.90 -8.68 35.82
C GLU A 214 -14.17 -8.18 34.40
N PHE A 215 -14.75 -6.99 34.26
CA PHE A 215 -14.93 -6.35 32.97
C PHE A 215 -13.59 -6.04 32.29
N ALA A 216 -12.63 -5.47 33.03
CA ALA A 216 -11.28 -5.20 32.53
C ALA A 216 -10.57 -6.49 32.08
N GLU A 217 -10.72 -7.56 32.85
CA GLU A 217 -10.18 -8.89 32.56
C GLU A 217 -10.81 -9.49 31.30
N ARG A 218 -12.12 -9.39 31.13
CA ARG A 218 -12.82 -9.85 29.92
C ARG A 218 -12.37 -9.08 28.68
N VAL A 219 -12.25 -7.75 28.76
CA VAL A 219 -11.77 -6.92 27.64
C VAL A 219 -10.32 -7.25 27.30
N ARG A 220 -9.47 -7.47 28.32
CA ARG A 220 -8.10 -7.95 28.12
C ARG A 220 -8.08 -9.28 27.38
N ASP A 221 -8.94 -10.22 27.78
CA ASP A 221 -9.03 -11.55 27.17
C ASP A 221 -9.40 -11.47 25.68
N MET A 222 -10.37 -10.62 25.34
CA MET A 222 -10.75 -10.36 23.95
C MET A 222 -9.57 -9.84 23.11
N ILE A 223 -8.84 -8.85 23.63
CA ILE A 223 -7.67 -8.26 22.96
C ILE A 223 -6.55 -9.30 22.82
N SER A 224 -6.26 -10.05 23.88
CA SER A 224 -5.21 -11.08 23.90
C SER A 224 -5.48 -12.19 22.90
N VAL A 225 -6.72 -12.69 22.85
CA VAL A 225 -7.12 -13.75 21.91
C VAL A 225 -7.02 -13.23 20.48
N ARG A 226 -7.50 -12.00 20.20
CA ARG A 226 -7.46 -11.43 18.85
C ARG A 226 -6.04 -11.19 18.34
N ALA A 227 -5.15 -10.66 19.17
CA ALA A 227 -3.76 -10.36 18.80
C ALA A 227 -2.79 -11.55 18.97
N GLY A 228 -3.25 -12.70 19.46
CA GLY A 228 -2.38 -13.84 19.78
C GLY A 228 -1.31 -13.49 20.82
N LEU A 229 -1.72 -12.84 21.91
CA LEU A 229 -0.84 -12.44 23.02
C LEU A 229 -1.10 -13.31 24.25
N LYS A 230 -0.02 -13.67 24.95
CA LYS A 230 -0.08 -14.48 26.17
C LYS A 230 -0.43 -13.60 27.37
N LYS A 231 -1.55 -13.91 28.01
CA LYS A 231 -2.03 -13.20 29.19
C LYS A 231 -1.19 -13.53 30.42
N VAL A 232 -0.81 -12.53 31.21
CA VAL A 232 0.00 -12.72 32.42
C VAL A 232 -0.57 -11.98 33.64
N PRO A 233 -0.48 -12.56 34.86
CA PRO A 233 -1.18 -12.04 36.05
C PRO A 233 -0.43 -10.90 36.78
N TRP A 234 0.67 -10.40 36.23
CA TRP A 234 1.45 -9.32 36.85
C TRP A 234 1.12 -7.96 36.24
N ASP A 235 1.26 -6.91 37.04
CA ASP A 235 1.14 -5.51 36.62
C ASP A 235 2.45 -5.02 35.95
N GLY A 236 2.35 -4.02 35.08
CA GLY A 236 3.46 -3.39 34.37
C GLY A 236 4.55 -2.79 35.26
N TYR A 237 4.26 -2.56 36.55
CA TYR A 237 5.26 -2.14 37.55
C TYR A 237 6.40 -3.14 37.74
N LEU A 238 6.20 -4.44 37.47
CA LEU A 238 7.27 -5.45 37.55
C LEU A 238 8.36 -5.28 36.47
N LYS A 239 8.16 -4.41 35.46
CA LYS A 239 9.22 -4.03 34.50
C LYS A 239 10.45 -3.43 35.20
N TYR A 240 10.28 -2.85 36.39
CA TYR A 240 11.32 -2.17 37.17
C TYR A 240 11.79 -2.94 38.41
N PHE A 241 11.10 -4.01 38.82
CA PHE A 241 11.41 -4.78 40.04
C PHE A 241 11.50 -6.29 39.76
N ARG A 242 12.62 -6.91 40.16
CA ARG A 242 12.71 -8.38 40.28
C ARG A 242 12.06 -8.79 41.61
N PRO A 243 11.01 -9.63 41.63
CA PRO A 243 10.53 -10.21 42.88
C PRO A 243 11.60 -11.13 43.49
N SER A 244 11.64 -11.19 44.82
CA SER A 244 12.58 -12.06 45.53
C SER A 244 12.28 -13.54 45.25
N PRO A 245 13.29 -14.43 45.27
CA PRO A 245 13.10 -15.86 44.96
C PRO A 245 11.98 -16.53 45.77
N LYS A 246 11.81 -16.09 47.03
CA LYS A 246 10.78 -16.57 47.96
C LYS A 246 9.34 -16.26 47.54
N LEU A 247 9.13 -15.26 46.66
CA LEU A 247 7.80 -14.90 46.14
C LEU A 247 7.43 -15.70 44.89
N THR A 248 8.43 -16.13 44.11
CA THR A 248 8.28 -16.90 42.87
C THR A 248 7.82 -18.34 43.15
N GLU A 249 8.27 -18.93 44.26
CA GLU A 249 7.92 -20.30 44.67
C GLU A 249 6.47 -20.45 45.18
N ARG A 250 5.83 -19.37 45.65
CA ARG A 250 4.49 -19.43 46.28
C ARG A 250 3.31 -19.41 45.29
N LYS A 251 3.52 -19.25 43.99
CA LYS A 251 2.42 -18.98 43.03
C LYS A 251 2.41 -19.76 41.70
N MET A 252 3.21 -20.81 41.54
CA MET A 252 3.08 -21.70 40.37
C MET A 252 2.46 -23.05 40.76
N PRO A 253 1.22 -23.37 40.35
CA PRO A 253 0.83 -24.76 40.17
C PRO A 253 1.53 -25.33 38.93
N ALA A 254 2.12 -26.50 39.10
CA ALA A 254 2.85 -27.24 38.10
C ALA A 254 1.94 -27.72 36.96
N THR A 255 2.37 -27.49 35.71
CA THR A 255 2.04 -28.37 34.59
C THR A 255 3.27 -28.50 33.73
N GLU A 256 3.75 -29.74 33.66
CA GLU A 256 4.95 -30.20 32.97
C GLU A 256 4.91 -29.92 31.46
N TYR A 257 6.04 -29.47 30.92
CA TYR A 257 6.32 -29.42 29.49
C TYR A 257 7.05 -30.72 29.13
N GLN A 258 6.36 -31.65 28.46
CA GLN A 258 7.00 -32.75 27.74
C GLN A 258 7.31 -32.27 26.33
N GLY A 259 8.59 -32.25 25.98
CA GLY A 259 9.05 -31.92 24.63
C GLY A 259 8.95 -33.11 23.70
N SER A 260 8.56 -32.87 22.45
CA SER A 260 8.91 -33.73 21.32
C SER A 260 8.83 -32.93 20.02
N SER A 261 9.98 -32.85 19.35
CA SER A 261 10.24 -32.36 18.01
C SER A 261 9.90 -33.41 16.94
N VAL A 262 9.18 -33.04 15.87
CA VAL A 262 9.44 -33.44 14.45
C VAL A 262 8.47 -32.70 13.48
N PRO A 263 8.80 -32.59 12.17
CA PRO A 263 8.47 -31.44 11.32
C PRO A 263 7.24 -31.62 10.42
N PHE A 264 6.66 -30.50 9.98
CA PHE A 264 5.62 -30.45 8.96
C PHE A 264 6.22 -30.51 7.55
N SER A 265 5.76 -31.48 6.75
CA SER A 265 5.83 -31.47 5.30
C SER A 265 4.42 -31.51 4.69
N SER A 266 4.27 -30.73 3.62
CA SER A 266 3.28 -30.80 2.53
C SER A 266 1.82 -30.43 2.81
N ILE A 267 1.30 -29.42 2.08
CA ILE A 267 0.22 -29.40 1.05
C ILE A 267 0.33 -28.01 0.35
N GLY A 268 0.31 -27.77 -0.96
CA GLY A 268 0.12 -28.56 -2.17
C GLY A 268 0.50 -27.72 -3.42
N ARG A 269 0.89 -28.41 -4.50
CA ARG A 269 1.22 -27.89 -5.84
C ARG A 269 -0.04 -27.68 -6.68
N THR A 270 0.07 -26.95 -7.79
CA THR A 270 -0.61 -27.30 -9.06
C THR A 270 0.18 -26.79 -10.28
N ILE A 271 0.58 -27.74 -11.14
CA ILE A 271 0.79 -27.79 -12.62
C ILE A 271 1.77 -26.77 -13.22
N LEU A 272 2.92 -27.19 -13.77
CA LEU A 272 3.02 -27.78 -15.12
C LEU A 272 4.03 -28.95 -15.22
N SER A 273 3.61 -29.96 -15.98
CA SER A 273 4.37 -31.14 -16.39
C SER A 273 4.80 -31.02 -17.85
N ILE A 274 6.09 -31.11 -18.15
CA ILE A 274 6.60 -31.64 -19.42
C ILE A 274 7.74 -32.62 -19.11
N ARG A 275 7.67 -33.75 -19.82
CA ARG A 275 8.37 -35.03 -19.66
C ARG A 275 9.87 -34.94 -19.41
N ARG A 276 10.34 -35.68 -18.39
CA ARG A 276 11.71 -36.19 -18.31
C ARG A 276 11.62 -37.70 -18.17
N ASP A 277 11.88 -38.42 -19.26
CA ASP A 277 12.13 -39.85 -19.19
C ASP A 277 13.47 -40.06 -18.47
N GLN A 278 13.44 -40.87 -17.40
CA GLN A 278 14.63 -41.35 -16.73
C GLN A 278 15.05 -42.69 -17.35
N PHE A 279 16.28 -42.77 -17.82
CA PHE A 279 17.05 -44.02 -17.82
C PHE A 279 18.40 -43.74 -17.16
N HIS A 280 18.69 -44.45 -16.07
CA HIS A 280 20.04 -44.56 -15.51
C HIS A 280 20.80 -45.65 -16.29
N SER A 281 22.02 -45.37 -16.76
CA SER A 281 23.27 -45.85 -16.15
C SER A 281 24.49 -45.76 -17.09
N MET A 282 25.63 -45.46 -16.46
CA MET A 282 27.04 -45.68 -16.82
C MET A 282 27.79 -44.72 -17.77
N ASP A 283 28.97 -44.36 -17.23
CA ASP A 283 30.20 -43.84 -17.80
C ASP A 283 30.35 -42.34 -18.11
N GLY A 284 31.51 -41.85 -17.69
CA GLY A 284 31.90 -40.45 -17.65
C GLY A 284 32.16 -39.83 -19.02
N HIS A 285 32.30 -38.51 -18.98
CA HIS A 285 32.60 -37.55 -20.06
C HIS A 285 31.47 -36.72 -20.71
N ASP A 286 30.20 -36.82 -20.29
CA ASP A 286 29.09 -36.09 -20.95
C ASP A 286 28.47 -34.88 -20.19
N GLY A 287 29.09 -34.41 -19.10
CA GLY A 287 28.52 -33.33 -18.26
C GLY A 287 28.34 -31.97 -18.95
N SER A 288 29.22 -31.57 -19.87
CA SER A 288 29.16 -30.23 -20.51
C SER A 288 27.99 -30.11 -21.48
N SER A 289 27.64 -31.19 -22.19
CA SER A 289 26.58 -31.19 -23.20
C SER A 289 25.19 -30.88 -22.60
N SER A 290 24.94 -31.31 -21.37
CA SER A 290 23.66 -31.10 -20.68
C SER A 290 23.48 -29.67 -20.18
N GLN A 291 24.57 -29.03 -19.73
CA GLN A 291 24.56 -27.64 -19.25
C GLN A 291 24.42 -26.67 -20.43
N ASP A 292 25.13 -26.91 -21.53
CA ASP A 292 25.03 -26.09 -22.74
C ASP A 292 23.60 -26.12 -23.32
N GLN A 293 22.93 -27.27 -23.29
CA GLN A 293 21.52 -27.38 -23.69
C GLN A 293 20.56 -26.59 -22.78
N GLU A 294 20.80 -26.56 -21.46
CA GLU A 294 20.01 -25.78 -20.50
C GLU A 294 20.18 -24.27 -20.75
N LEU A 295 21.42 -23.82 -21.03
CA LEU A 295 21.72 -22.43 -21.34
C LEU A 295 21.08 -21.98 -22.66
N GLU A 296 21.13 -22.81 -23.70
CA GLU A 296 20.46 -22.53 -24.99
C GLU A 296 18.94 -22.55 -24.86
N ALA A 297 18.37 -23.44 -24.05
CA ALA A 297 16.93 -23.47 -23.78
C ALA A 297 16.46 -22.18 -23.11
N PHE A 298 17.21 -21.67 -22.13
CA PHE A 298 16.94 -20.38 -21.51
C PHE A 298 16.95 -19.23 -22.51
N GLN A 299 17.97 -19.15 -23.39
CA GLN A 299 18.04 -18.09 -24.41
C GLN A 299 16.85 -18.12 -25.37
N ARG A 300 16.39 -19.31 -25.77
CA ARG A 300 15.21 -19.49 -26.61
C ARG A 300 13.93 -19.11 -25.89
N ASN A 301 13.76 -19.52 -24.64
CA ASN A 301 12.57 -19.17 -23.86
C ASN A 301 12.45 -17.65 -23.67
N VAL A 302 13.55 -16.95 -23.37
CA VAL A 302 13.57 -15.47 -23.33
C VAL A 302 13.14 -14.89 -24.69
N ALA A 303 13.60 -15.45 -25.80
CA ALA A 303 13.24 -14.98 -27.13
C ALA A 303 11.74 -15.16 -27.42
N ASP A 304 11.19 -16.33 -27.10
CA ASP A 304 9.77 -16.67 -27.30
C ASP A 304 8.87 -15.75 -26.45
N LEU A 305 9.20 -15.55 -25.17
CA LEU A 305 8.44 -14.66 -24.29
C LEU A 305 8.40 -13.21 -24.79
N PHE A 306 9.53 -12.70 -25.28
CA PHE A 306 9.59 -11.33 -25.82
C PHE A 306 8.96 -11.21 -27.22
N LEU A 307 8.96 -12.29 -28.01
CA LEU A 307 8.22 -12.36 -29.26
C LEU A 307 6.70 -12.32 -29.01
N ASP A 308 6.22 -13.08 -28.03
CA ASP A 308 4.81 -13.05 -27.60
C ASP A 308 4.40 -11.66 -27.10
N LEU A 309 5.27 -11.01 -26.31
CA LEU A 309 5.03 -9.64 -25.84
C LEU A 309 4.98 -8.63 -27.00
N THR A 310 5.80 -8.83 -28.04
CA THR A 310 5.80 -8.00 -29.26
C THR A 310 4.51 -8.18 -30.04
N SER A 311 4.06 -9.42 -30.19
CA SER A 311 2.79 -9.79 -30.84
C SER A 311 1.58 -9.21 -30.09
N ALA A 312 1.57 -9.29 -28.77
CA ALA A 312 0.54 -8.66 -27.93
C ALA A 312 0.49 -7.13 -28.14
N GLY A 313 1.64 -6.50 -28.40
CA GLY A 313 1.70 -5.08 -28.72
C GLY A 313 1.18 -4.71 -30.12
N LEU A 314 1.15 -5.64 -31.09
CA LEU A 314 0.77 -5.35 -32.49
C LEU A 314 -0.76 -5.40 -32.75
N GLY A 315 -1.54 -5.94 -31.81
CA GLY A 315 -2.99 -6.07 -31.93
C GLY A 315 -3.40 -7.44 -32.49
N GLY A 316 -4.10 -8.23 -31.68
CA GLY A 316 -4.81 -9.42 -32.15
C GLY A 316 -6.05 -9.01 -32.94
N GLY A 317 -6.12 -9.44 -34.20
CA GLY A 317 -7.34 -9.34 -35.01
C GLY A 317 -8.43 -10.24 -34.46
N GLY A 318 -9.61 -9.66 -34.22
CA GLY A 318 -10.80 -10.38 -33.78
C GLY A 318 -11.97 -9.46 -33.42
N GLY A 319 -12.38 -8.59 -34.35
CA GLY A 319 -13.67 -7.89 -34.29
C GLY A 319 -13.60 -6.37 -34.04
N GLY A 320 -13.77 -5.60 -35.11
CA GLY A 320 -14.48 -4.31 -35.10
C GLY A 320 -13.83 -3.10 -34.42
N GLY A 321 -13.11 -2.30 -35.21
CA GLY A 321 -13.11 -0.83 -35.11
C GLY A 321 -12.07 -0.16 -34.19
N GLY A 322 -11.01 0.38 -34.79
CA GLY A 322 -10.13 1.40 -34.17
C GLY A 322 -8.67 0.98 -33.99
N GLY A 323 -7.83 1.25 -35.00
CA GLY A 323 -6.41 0.89 -35.00
C GLY A 323 -5.57 1.61 -33.93
N GLY A 324 -4.99 0.83 -33.02
CA GLY A 324 -3.95 1.25 -32.09
C GLY A 324 -3.56 0.10 -31.17
N GLY A 325 -2.40 -0.51 -31.39
CA GLY A 325 -1.93 -1.67 -30.62
C GLY A 325 -1.91 -1.44 -29.11
N ASP A 326 -2.03 -2.51 -28.32
CA ASP A 326 -2.12 -2.46 -26.84
C ASP A 326 -0.80 -2.15 -26.11
N ILE A 327 0.24 -1.72 -26.85
CA ILE A 327 1.54 -1.37 -26.29
C ILE A 327 1.40 -0.23 -25.26
N LEU A 328 2.07 -0.37 -24.11
CA LEU A 328 1.98 0.55 -22.97
C LEU A 328 0.56 0.71 -22.38
N SER A 329 -0.35 -0.25 -22.58
CA SER A 329 -1.55 -0.36 -21.74
C SER A 329 -1.21 -0.98 -20.37
N LEU A 330 -2.09 -0.81 -19.37
CA LEU A 330 -1.95 -1.51 -18.09
C LEU A 330 -1.83 -3.02 -18.29
N SER A 331 -2.61 -3.60 -19.20
CA SER A 331 -2.56 -5.03 -19.50
C SER A 331 -1.21 -5.47 -20.08
N TRP A 332 -0.62 -4.65 -20.96
CA TRP A 332 0.67 -4.94 -21.58
C TRP A 332 1.82 -4.79 -20.59
N VAL A 333 1.81 -3.77 -19.73
CA VAL A 333 2.81 -3.59 -18.67
C VAL A 333 2.78 -4.76 -17.69
N ARG A 334 1.59 -5.24 -17.33
CA ARG A 334 1.45 -6.45 -16.49
C ARG A 334 2.06 -7.69 -17.16
N LYS A 335 1.79 -7.90 -18.45
CA LYS A 335 2.42 -8.99 -19.23
C LYS A 335 3.94 -8.87 -19.28
N LEU A 336 4.48 -7.66 -19.45
CA LEU A 336 5.94 -7.41 -19.39
C LEU A 336 6.53 -7.84 -18.05
N LEU A 337 5.85 -7.55 -16.93
CA LEU A 337 6.30 -7.96 -15.60
C LEU A 337 6.20 -9.47 -15.39
N ASP A 338 5.16 -10.11 -15.90
CA ASP A 338 5.04 -11.57 -15.87
C ASP A 338 6.16 -12.24 -16.67
N THR A 339 6.46 -11.74 -17.89
CA THR A 339 7.60 -12.17 -18.69
C THR A 339 8.92 -12.03 -17.92
N PHE A 340 9.15 -10.89 -17.26
CA PHE A 340 10.33 -10.68 -16.44
C PHE A 340 10.44 -11.69 -15.28
N LEU A 341 9.34 -11.92 -14.56
CA LEU A 341 9.29 -12.83 -13.42
C LEU A 341 9.59 -14.28 -13.84
N ILE A 342 9.09 -14.72 -15.00
CA ILE A 342 9.39 -16.04 -15.57
C ILE A 342 10.89 -16.15 -15.90
N CYS A 343 11.43 -15.18 -16.65
CA CYS A 343 12.86 -15.16 -16.97
C CYS A 343 13.75 -15.15 -15.72
N GLN A 344 13.34 -14.39 -14.69
CA GLN A 344 14.09 -14.28 -13.44
C GLN A 344 14.11 -15.59 -12.67
N GLU A 345 13.01 -16.32 -12.60
CA GLU A 345 12.96 -17.59 -11.87
C GLU A 345 13.78 -18.68 -12.59
N GLU A 346 13.70 -18.78 -13.91
CA GLU A 346 14.53 -19.71 -14.68
C GLU A 346 16.03 -19.39 -14.55
N PHE A 347 16.39 -18.11 -14.67
CA PHE A 347 17.77 -17.68 -14.47
C PHE A 347 18.26 -17.99 -13.05
N ARG A 348 17.41 -17.80 -12.03
CA ARG A 348 17.73 -18.12 -10.64
C ARG A 348 18.08 -19.61 -10.51
N VAL A 349 17.30 -20.50 -11.11
CA VAL A 349 17.57 -21.95 -11.11
C VAL A 349 18.91 -22.26 -11.76
N ILE A 350 19.20 -21.70 -12.95
CA ILE A 350 20.47 -21.91 -13.68
C ILE A 350 21.66 -21.45 -12.85
N LEU A 351 21.56 -20.26 -12.26
CA LEU A 351 22.63 -19.67 -11.45
C LEU A 351 22.92 -20.53 -10.22
N PHE A 352 21.90 -20.98 -9.49
CA PHE A 352 22.07 -21.75 -8.26
C PHE A 352 22.20 -23.26 -8.46
N ASN A 353 22.04 -23.79 -9.66
CA ASN A 353 22.45 -25.17 -9.97
C ASN A 353 23.98 -25.27 -10.08
N SER A 354 24.66 -24.18 -10.39
CA SER A 354 26.11 -24.13 -10.66
C SER A 354 26.97 -23.69 -9.44
N LYS A 355 26.53 -24.00 -8.20
CA LYS A 355 27.09 -23.42 -6.96
C LYS A 355 28.60 -23.55 -6.79
N GLY A 356 29.22 -24.61 -7.31
CA GLY A 356 30.65 -24.88 -7.15
C GLY A 356 31.59 -23.93 -7.90
N ILE A 357 31.07 -23.12 -8.83
CA ILE A 357 31.87 -22.25 -9.72
C ILE A 357 31.59 -20.76 -9.45
N LEU A 358 30.49 -20.41 -8.76
CA LEU A 358 30.01 -19.03 -8.58
C LEU A 358 31.02 -18.07 -7.95
N SER A 359 31.93 -18.60 -7.13
CA SER A 359 32.92 -17.82 -6.38
C SER A 359 34.26 -17.70 -7.09
N ARG A 360 34.38 -18.26 -8.30
CA ARG A 360 35.63 -18.24 -9.08
C ARG A 360 35.66 -17.00 -9.98
N PRO A 361 36.79 -16.29 -10.05
CA PRO A 361 36.97 -15.24 -11.05
C PRO A 361 36.90 -15.79 -12.48
N PRO A 362 36.27 -15.09 -13.44
CA PRO A 362 35.66 -13.74 -13.33
C PRO A 362 34.16 -13.75 -12.98
N LEU A 363 33.58 -14.91 -12.67
CA LEU A 363 32.13 -15.08 -12.50
C LEU A 363 31.59 -14.37 -11.25
N ASP A 364 32.37 -14.38 -10.16
CA ASP A 364 32.10 -13.67 -8.91
C ASP A 364 31.81 -12.18 -9.12
N ARG A 365 32.63 -11.52 -9.94
CA ARG A 365 32.48 -10.11 -10.29
C ARG A 365 31.23 -9.87 -11.13
N LEU A 366 30.97 -10.70 -12.14
CA LEU A 366 29.78 -10.57 -12.99
C LEU A 366 28.48 -10.72 -12.18
N ILE A 367 28.47 -11.63 -11.21
CA ILE A 367 27.34 -11.82 -10.29
C ILE A 367 27.18 -10.61 -9.36
N SER A 368 28.29 -10.10 -8.80
CA SER A 368 28.26 -8.88 -7.97
C SER A 368 27.71 -7.69 -8.75
N ASP A 369 28.18 -7.49 -9.98
CA ASP A 369 27.73 -6.44 -10.90
C ASP A 369 26.23 -6.58 -11.19
N PHE A 370 25.73 -7.80 -11.44
CA PHE A 370 24.30 -8.07 -11.62
C PHE A 370 23.48 -7.69 -10.37
N PHE A 371 23.94 -8.06 -9.18
CA PHE A 371 23.22 -7.73 -7.95
C PHE A 371 23.26 -6.24 -7.60
N GLU A 372 24.34 -5.53 -7.95
CA GLU A 372 24.39 -4.08 -7.82
C GLU A 372 23.33 -3.41 -8.71
N ARG A 373 23.17 -3.88 -9.95
CA ARG A 373 22.09 -3.44 -10.84
C ARG A 373 20.71 -3.75 -10.26
N GLY A 374 20.57 -4.91 -9.63
CA GLY A 374 19.38 -5.28 -8.87
C GLY A 374 19.02 -4.23 -7.82
N VAL A 375 19.98 -3.74 -7.03
CA VAL A 375 19.74 -2.69 -6.02
C VAL A 375 19.23 -1.40 -6.67
N LYS A 376 19.82 -0.98 -7.79
CA LYS A 376 19.34 0.21 -8.53
C LYS A 376 17.92 0.01 -9.09
N ALA A 377 17.58 -1.21 -9.51
CA ALA A 377 16.24 -1.56 -9.94
C ALA A 377 15.21 -1.51 -8.79
N LEU A 378 15.62 -1.78 -7.54
CA LEU A 378 14.74 -1.60 -6.37
C LEU A 378 14.35 -0.14 -6.16
N ASP A 379 15.28 0.79 -6.37
CA ASP A 379 14.99 2.23 -6.33
C ASP A 379 13.97 2.63 -7.41
N VAL A 380 14.07 2.05 -8.60
CA VAL A 380 13.08 2.22 -9.68
C VAL A 380 11.72 1.66 -9.26
N CYS A 381 11.66 0.45 -8.71
CA CYS A 381 10.40 -0.15 -8.24
C CYS A 381 9.67 0.72 -7.21
N ASN A 382 10.42 1.36 -6.30
CA ASN A 382 9.84 2.30 -5.34
C ASN A 382 9.23 3.53 -6.03
N ALA A 383 9.97 4.15 -6.95
CA ALA A 383 9.46 5.30 -7.71
C ALA A 383 8.23 4.94 -8.57
N ILE A 384 8.20 3.74 -9.11
CA ILE A 384 7.06 3.22 -9.88
C ILE A 384 5.83 3.04 -8.99
N ARG A 385 5.99 2.51 -7.77
CA ARG A 385 4.89 2.45 -6.79
C ARG A 385 4.35 3.85 -6.49
N ASP A 386 5.23 4.81 -6.25
CA ASP A 386 4.83 6.20 -5.97
C ASP A 386 4.13 6.83 -7.20
N GLY A 387 4.53 6.46 -8.42
CA GLY A 387 3.86 6.84 -9.67
C GLY A 387 2.46 6.21 -9.82
N ILE A 388 2.28 4.95 -9.40
CA ILE A 388 0.96 4.29 -9.35
C ILE A 388 0.05 5.02 -8.35
N ASP A 389 0.57 5.44 -7.20
CA ASP A 389 -0.19 6.20 -6.20
C ASP A 389 -0.60 7.59 -6.71
N GLN A 390 0.23 8.25 -7.53
CA GLN A 390 -0.17 9.48 -8.22
C GLN A 390 -1.35 9.25 -9.16
N ILE A 391 -1.34 8.16 -9.94
CA ILE A 391 -2.47 7.81 -10.82
C ILE A 391 -3.74 7.55 -9.98
N ARG A 392 -3.62 6.89 -8.82
CA ARG A 392 -4.76 6.72 -7.90
C ARG A 392 -5.29 8.04 -7.37
N GLN A 393 -4.42 9.00 -7.08
CA GLN A 393 -4.83 10.35 -6.66
C GLN A 393 -5.63 11.03 -7.77
N TRP A 394 -5.18 10.97 -9.03
CA TRP A 394 -5.93 11.51 -10.17
C TRP A 394 -7.30 10.84 -10.28
N LYS A 395 -7.36 9.51 -10.17
CA LYS A 395 -8.62 8.75 -10.18
C LYS A 395 -9.62 9.24 -9.13
N LYS A 396 -9.19 9.53 -7.90
CA LYS A 396 -10.07 10.09 -6.85
C LYS A 396 -10.72 11.41 -7.27
N HIS A 397 -9.98 12.28 -7.94
CA HIS A 397 -10.54 13.54 -8.44
C HIS A 397 -11.47 13.32 -9.65
N LEU A 398 -11.17 12.35 -10.52
CA LEU A 398 -12.06 11.97 -11.63
C LEU A 398 -13.38 11.37 -11.10
N GLU A 399 -13.36 10.62 -10.00
CA GLU A 399 -14.58 10.12 -9.35
C GLU A 399 -15.49 11.27 -8.87
N ILE A 400 -14.94 12.39 -8.43
CA ILE A 400 -15.72 13.60 -8.10
C ILE A 400 -16.44 14.13 -9.35
N VAL A 401 -15.79 14.10 -10.52
CA VAL A 401 -16.39 14.52 -11.80
C VAL A 401 -17.55 13.59 -12.16
N LEU A 402 -17.35 12.27 -12.06
CA LEU A 402 -18.38 11.27 -12.35
C LEU A 402 -19.60 11.41 -11.44
N VAL A 403 -19.39 11.61 -10.13
CA VAL A 403 -20.49 11.81 -9.16
C VAL A 403 -21.19 13.15 -9.38
N ALA A 404 -20.45 14.21 -9.69
CA ALA A 404 -21.05 15.53 -9.92
C ALA A 404 -21.90 15.57 -11.20
N LEU A 405 -21.54 14.79 -12.22
CA LEU A 405 -22.22 14.71 -13.52
C LEU A 405 -22.98 13.40 -13.72
N ASP A 406 -23.42 12.76 -12.63
CA ASP A 406 -24.07 11.45 -12.67
C ASP A 406 -25.28 11.46 -13.64
N PRO A 407 -25.32 10.54 -14.63
CA PRO A 407 -26.43 10.44 -15.57
C PRO A 407 -27.79 10.20 -14.93
N SER A 408 -27.84 9.75 -13.66
CA SER A 408 -29.07 9.60 -12.89
C SER A 408 -29.80 10.92 -12.59
N HIS A 409 -29.11 12.06 -12.69
CA HIS A 409 -29.71 13.37 -12.55
C HIS A 409 -30.54 13.75 -13.78
N LYS A 410 -31.81 14.15 -13.55
CA LYS A 410 -32.77 14.55 -14.61
C LYS A 410 -32.40 15.83 -15.34
N THR A 411 -31.64 16.74 -14.71
CA THR A 411 -31.19 18.01 -15.30
C THR A 411 -29.83 18.39 -14.72
N LEU A 412 -28.86 18.75 -15.58
CA LEU A 412 -27.56 19.24 -15.13
C LEU A 412 -27.65 20.69 -14.63
N GLY A 413 -27.44 20.90 -13.34
CA GLY A 413 -27.44 22.22 -12.72
C GLY A 413 -26.08 22.93 -12.80
N GLU A 414 -26.10 24.27 -12.75
CA GLU A 414 -24.87 25.09 -12.75
C GLU A 414 -23.90 24.73 -11.62
N GLY A 415 -24.41 24.39 -10.44
CA GLY A 415 -23.58 23.97 -9.30
C GLY A 415 -22.84 22.64 -9.53
N GLN A 416 -23.45 21.69 -10.24
CA GLN A 416 -22.83 20.41 -10.59
C GLN A 416 -21.68 20.60 -11.58
N LEU A 417 -21.93 21.38 -12.64
CA LEU A 417 -20.91 21.73 -13.64
C LEU A 417 -19.76 22.53 -13.01
N ARG A 418 -20.02 23.45 -12.07
CA ARG A 418 -18.94 24.15 -11.34
C ARG A 418 -18.06 23.20 -10.51
N ARG A 419 -18.66 22.21 -9.82
CA ARG A 419 -17.91 21.21 -9.03
C ARG A 419 -17.05 20.32 -9.91
N ALA A 420 -17.63 19.79 -11.00
CA ALA A 420 -16.88 18.98 -11.95
C ALA A 420 -15.75 19.78 -12.63
N ARG A 421 -15.96 21.05 -12.98
CA ARG A 421 -14.93 21.92 -13.58
C ARG A 421 -13.75 22.12 -12.63
N LYS A 422 -14.04 22.36 -11.35
CA LYS A 422 -13.01 22.47 -10.31
C LYS A 422 -12.20 21.17 -10.21
N ALA A 423 -12.87 20.02 -10.13
CA ALA A 423 -12.19 18.73 -10.05
C ALA A 423 -11.31 18.43 -11.28
N LEU A 424 -11.79 18.72 -12.50
CA LEU A 424 -10.99 18.59 -13.73
C LEU A 424 -9.78 19.52 -13.74
N THR A 425 -9.93 20.74 -13.23
CA THR A 425 -8.81 21.69 -13.06
C THR A 425 -7.79 21.14 -12.07
N ASP A 426 -8.24 20.59 -10.94
CA ASP A 426 -7.37 20.01 -9.92
C ASP A 426 -6.59 18.80 -10.46
N VAL A 427 -7.25 17.91 -11.23
CA VAL A 427 -6.56 16.81 -11.96
C VAL A 427 -5.52 17.36 -12.91
N THR A 428 -5.88 18.34 -13.73
CA THR A 428 -4.95 18.93 -14.71
C THR A 428 -3.71 19.47 -14.01
N ILE A 429 -3.85 20.14 -12.87
CA ILE A 429 -2.73 20.63 -12.06
C ILE A 429 -1.89 19.50 -11.50
N LEU A 430 -2.52 18.42 -10.99
CA LEU A 430 -1.82 17.26 -10.45
C LEU A 430 -1.07 16.45 -11.51
N MET A 431 -1.46 16.56 -12.78
CA MET A 431 -0.77 15.92 -13.91
C MET A 431 0.41 16.73 -14.44
N LEU A 432 0.58 17.99 -14.02
CA LEU A 432 1.74 18.81 -14.38
C LEU A 432 2.95 18.43 -13.52
N ASP A 433 4.13 18.42 -14.13
CA ASP A 433 5.40 18.21 -13.42
C ASP A 433 5.63 19.33 -12.36
N GLU A 434 6.36 19.02 -11.28
CA GLU A 434 6.68 19.98 -10.20
C GLU A 434 7.26 21.31 -10.72
N LYS A 435 7.95 21.28 -11.87
CA LYS A 435 8.56 22.44 -12.52
C LYS A 435 7.54 23.40 -13.16
N GLU A 436 6.39 22.89 -13.60
CA GLU A 436 5.34 23.69 -14.25
C GLU A 436 4.25 24.12 -13.25
N ALA A 437 3.94 23.29 -12.25
CA ALA A 437 2.96 23.59 -11.21
C ALA A 437 3.29 24.87 -10.40
N GLY A 438 4.57 25.14 -10.15
CA GLY A 438 5.03 26.33 -9.42
C GLY A 438 4.76 27.67 -10.13
N SER A 439 4.64 27.67 -11.45
CA SER A 439 4.35 28.89 -12.23
C SER A 439 2.85 29.25 -12.19
N ILE A 440 1.98 28.25 -12.29
CA ILE A 440 0.53 28.43 -12.37
C ILE A 440 -0.10 28.76 -11.00
N LEU A 441 0.41 28.17 -9.92
CA LEU A 441 -0.06 28.45 -8.55
C LEU A 441 0.27 29.88 -8.07
N ASN A 442 1.38 30.46 -8.54
CA ASN A 442 1.76 31.84 -8.20
C ASN A 442 0.82 32.89 -8.80
N GLN A 443 0.06 32.56 -9.86
CA GLN A 443 -0.92 33.48 -10.43
C GLN A 443 -2.27 33.47 -9.70
N ARG A 444 -2.64 32.36 -9.03
CA ARG A 444 -3.97 32.22 -8.38
C ARG A 444 -4.07 32.82 -6.98
N ASN A 445 -2.97 32.93 -6.23
CA ASN A 445 -2.96 33.50 -4.87
C ASN A 445 -3.03 35.04 -4.79
N ARG A 446 -3.34 35.74 -5.88
CA ARG A 446 -3.62 37.18 -5.91
C ARG A 446 -5.09 37.45 -6.22
N SER A 447 -6.00 37.13 -5.31
CA SER A 447 -7.39 37.61 -5.46
C SER A 447 -8.24 37.66 -4.19
N PHE A 448 -7.67 37.97 -3.02
CA PHE A 448 -8.45 38.55 -1.91
C PHE A 448 -7.58 39.50 -1.07
N GLY A 449 -7.64 40.79 -1.38
CA GLY A 449 -6.96 41.85 -0.64
C GLY A 449 -7.60 43.20 -0.98
N ARG A 450 -8.36 43.72 -0.03
CA ARG A 450 -9.10 44.98 -0.10
C ARG A 450 -8.15 46.16 -0.31
N ASN A 451 -8.56 47.08 -1.19
CA ASN A 451 -7.87 48.32 -1.52
C ASN A 451 -7.95 49.31 -0.34
N THR A 452 -6.81 49.71 0.25
CA THR A 452 -6.72 50.91 1.07
C THR A 452 -5.38 51.61 0.84
N HIS A 453 -5.47 52.85 0.34
CA HIS A 453 -4.39 53.82 0.25
C HIS A 453 -3.76 54.12 1.62
N GLY A 454 -2.42 54.19 1.66
CA GLY A 454 -1.66 54.70 2.79
C GLY A 454 -0.17 54.71 2.50
N LYS A 455 0.39 55.92 2.37
CA LYS A 455 1.80 56.25 2.15
C LYS A 455 2.64 55.91 3.40
N ASP A 456 3.83 55.34 3.21
CA ASP A 456 5.13 55.80 3.78
C ASP A 456 6.16 54.67 4.00
N GLY A 457 7.43 54.98 3.67
CA GLY A 457 8.56 54.64 4.55
C GLY A 457 9.29 53.30 4.39
N ASN A 458 10.15 53.20 3.38
CA ASN A 458 11.53 52.70 3.36
C ASN A 458 12.07 51.60 4.34
N HIS A 459 12.80 50.65 3.71
CA HIS A 459 13.91 49.79 4.20
C HIS A 459 13.66 48.70 5.26
N HIS A 460 13.73 47.42 4.86
CA HIS A 460 14.94 46.58 5.03
C HIS A 460 14.74 45.22 4.33
N ALA A 461 15.77 44.79 3.60
CA ALA A 461 15.86 43.49 2.97
C ALA A 461 15.95 42.38 4.03
N GLY A 462 15.06 41.40 3.94
CA GLY A 462 15.06 40.17 4.74
C GLY A 462 14.10 39.18 4.10
N GLY A 463 14.64 38.09 3.57
CA GLY A 463 13.91 37.11 2.75
C GLY A 463 12.65 36.59 3.44
N ARG A 464 11.49 36.91 2.85
CA ARG A 464 10.22 36.26 3.19
C ARG A 464 10.18 34.88 2.54
N HIS A 465 10.17 33.86 3.38
CA HIS A 465 9.84 32.48 3.02
C HIS A 465 8.51 32.43 2.25
N PRO A 466 8.42 31.73 1.09
CA PRO A 466 7.14 31.41 0.49
C PRO A 466 6.39 30.42 1.40
N GLY A 467 5.10 30.66 1.61
CA GLY A 467 4.23 29.89 2.49
C GLY A 467 4.35 28.39 2.27
N GLY A 468 4.48 27.66 3.39
CA GLY A 468 4.63 26.21 3.41
C GLY A 468 3.46 25.52 2.73
N HIS A 469 3.74 24.88 1.61
CA HIS A 469 2.86 23.88 1.03
C HIS A 469 2.81 22.68 1.97
N PHE A 470 1.63 22.31 2.46
CA PHE A 470 1.38 21.00 3.05
C PHE A 470 1.59 19.95 1.94
N ARG A 471 2.81 19.39 1.86
CA ARG A 471 3.04 18.15 1.13
C ARG A 471 2.49 17.00 1.96
N SER A 472 1.70 16.15 1.33
CA SER A 472 1.48 14.77 1.78
C SER A 472 2.84 14.14 2.06
N LEU A 473 3.02 13.60 3.27
CA LEU A 473 4.22 12.84 3.70
C LEU A 473 4.24 11.41 3.11
N SER A 474 3.60 11.20 1.96
CA SER A 474 3.84 10.02 1.14
C SER A 474 5.28 10.08 0.65
N TRP A 475 6.03 8.99 0.82
CA TRP A 475 7.48 8.87 0.64
C TRP A 475 7.99 9.36 -0.72
N SER A 476 8.05 10.67 -0.91
CA SER A 476 8.57 11.25 -2.14
C SER A 476 10.04 10.93 -2.23
N VAL A 477 10.46 10.35 -3.35
CA VAL A 477 11.87 10.20 -3.67
C VAL A 477 12.56 11.56 -3.58
N SER A 478 13.77 11.59 -3.02
CA SER A 478 14.56 12.83 -2.84
C SER A 478 14.56 13.67 -4.12
N ARG A 479 14.55 15.01 -3.99
CA ARG A 479 14.71 15.94 -5.13
C ARG A 479 15.99 15.70 -5.96
N SER A 480 16.98 14.99 -5.41
CA SER A 480 18.21 14.60 -6.10
C SER A 480 18.10 13.28 -6.88
N TRP A 481 17.02 12.54 -6.71
CA TRP A 481 16.75 11.30 -7.43
C TRP A 481 16.31 11.58 -8.86
N SER A 482 16.63 10.65 -9.77
CA SER A 482 16.34 10.77 -11.19
C SER A 482 16.26 9.36 -11.78
N ALA A 483 15.14 9.03 -12.42
CA ALA A 483 14.98 7.71 -13.02
C ALA A 483 16.02 7.49 -14.12
N ALA A 484 16.31 8.52 -14.92
CA ALA A 484 17.39 8.51 -15.91
C ALA A 484 18.76 8.13 -15.32
N ARG A 485 19.12 8.66 -14.14
CA ARG A 485 20.39 8.32 -13.48
C ARG A 485 20.41 6.87 -13.00
N GLN A 486 19.29 6.36 -12.49
CA GLN A 486 19.19 4.95 -12.09
C GLN A 486 19.32 4.01 -13.29
N LEU A 487 18.65 4.33 -14.41
CA LEU A 487 18.75 3.57 -15.65
C LEU A 487 20.17 3.61 -16.24
N GLN A 488 20.83 4.77 -16.19
CA GLN A 488 22.25 4.88 -16.56
C GLN A 488 23.15 4.04 -15.64
N ALA A 489 22.89 4.00 -14.33
CA ALA A 489 23.63 3.17 -13.39
C ALA A 489 23.42 1.66 -13.66
N ILE A 490 22.21 1.25 -14.05
CA ILE A 490 21.93 -0.13 -14.45
C ILE A 490 22.67 -0.49 -15.75
N ASN A 491 22.71 0.44 -16.71
CA ASN A 491 23.38 0.27 -18.01
C ASN A 491 24.91 0.36 -17.92
N ASN A 492 25.45 0.95 -16.87
CA ASN A 492 26.90 1.16 -16.73
C ASN A 492 27.64 -0.19 -16.79
N ASN A 493 28.72 -0.27 -17.57
CA ASN A 493 29.51 -1.49 -17.78
C ASN A 493 28.71 -2.73 -18.25
N LEU A 494 27.54 -2.54 -18.89
CA LEU A 494 26.79 -3.65 -19.48
C LEU A 494 27.29 -3.93 -20.90
N SER A 495 28.21 -4.89 -21.04
CA SER A 495 28.77 -5.31 -22.34
C SER A 495 28.57 -6.79 -22.59
N ALA A 496 28.38 -7.17 -23.86
CA ALA A 496 28.25 -8.57 -24.24
C ALA A 496 29.53 -9.35 -23.91
N PRO A 497 29.40 -10.57 -23.36
CA PRO A 497 30.54 -11.36 -22.92
C PRO A 497 31.40 -11.81 -24.10
N ARG A 498 32.72 -11.78 -23.93
CA ARG A 498 33.68 -12.21 -24.96
C ARG A 498 33.88 -13.72 -24.94
N GLY A 499 34.33 -14.31 -26.05
CA GLY A 499 34.50 -15.77 -26.16
C GLY A 499 35.40 -16.39 -25.07
N ASN A 500 36.43 -15.66 -24.63
CA ASN A 500 37.28 -16.07 -23.51
C ASN A 500 36.57 -16.01 -22.15
N GLU A 501 35.68 -15.04 -21.92
CA GLU A 501 34.87 -14.94 -20.69
C GLU A 501 33.80 -16.02 -20.65
N ILE A 502 33.19 -16.35 -21.80
CA ILE A 502 32.23 -17.45 -21.93
C ILE A 502 32.91 -18.77 -21.58
N ALA A 503 34.09 -19.04 -22.14
CA ALA A 503 34.86 -20.25 -21.81
C ALA A 503 35.27 -20.30 -20.33
N ALA A 504 35.69 -19.17 -19.75
CA ALA A 504 36.11 -19.08 -18.34
C ALA A 504 34.96 -19.25 -17.34
N THR A 505 33.71 -18.98 -17.74
CA THR A 505 32.52 -19.04 -16.87
C THR A 505 31.63 -20.25 -17.16
N SER A 506 32.12 -21.22 -17.94
CA SER A 506 31.31 -22.39 -18.37
C SER A 506 29.98 -21.95 -19.00
N GLY A 507 29.99 -20.87 -19.79
CA GLY A 507 28.81 -20.34 -20.47
C GLY A 507 27.92 -19.39 -19.63
N LEU A 508 28.08 -19.33 -18.30
CA LEU A 508 27.18 -18.57 -17.40
C LEU A 508 27.21 -17.05 -17.61
N ALA A 509 28.27 -16.50 -18.22
CA ALA A 509 28.32 -15.08 -18.58
C ALA A 509 27.18 -14.68 -19.55
N VAL A 510 26.69 -15.60 -20.38
CA VAL A 510 25.62 -15.33 -21.36
C VAL A 510 24.25 -15.11 -20.69
N PRO A 511 23.74 -16.00 -19.82
CA PRO A 511 22.53 -15.74 -19.05
C PRO A 511 22.61 -14.50 -18.15
N LEU A 512 23.77 -14.23 -17.54
CA LEU A 512 24.00 -13.03 -16.71
C LEU A 512 23.85 -11.74 -17.52
N PHE A 513 24.47 -11.69 -18.70
CA PHE A 513 24.29 -10.57 -19.64
C PHE A 513 22.83 -10.44 -20.07
N THR A 514 22.20 -11.55 -20.46
CA THR A 514 20.80 -11.61 -20.89
C THR A 514 19.86 -11.04 -19.83
N MET A 515 19.95 -11.52 -18.60
CA MET A 515 19.10 -11.02 -17.52
C MET A 515 19.41 -9.59 -17.10
N SER A 516 20.66 -9.15 -17.20
CA SER A 516 21.01 -7.75 -16.97
C SER A 516 20.37 -6.83 -18.03
N SER A 517 20.37 -7.25 -19.31
CA SER A 517 19.70 -6.51 -20.39
C SER A 517 18.19 -6.52 -20.24
N VAL A 518 17.59 -7.66 -19.89
CA VAL A 518 16.16 -7.81 -19.63
C VAL A 518 15.73 -6.94 -18.44
N LEU A 519 16.49 -6.94 -17.34
CA LEU A 519 16.26 -6.06 -16.19
C LEU A 519 16.29 -4.59 -16.59
N LEU A 520 17.32 -4.16 -17.33
CA LEU A 520 17.43 -2.79 -17.83
C LEU A 520 16.22 -2.40 -18.68
N PHE A 521 15.83 -3.26 -19.62
CA PHE A 521 14.70 -3.01 -20.51
C PHE A 521 13.37 -2.88 -19.75
N VAL A 522 13.10 -3.79 -18.82
CA VAL A 522 11.86 -3.78 -18.03
C VAL A 522 11.80 -2.54 -17.14
N MET A 523 12.89 -2.20 -16.44
CA MET A 523 12.94 -0.99 -15.61
C MET A 523 12.78 0.27 -16.46
N TRP A 524 13.41 0.33 -17.62
CA TRP A 524 13.24 1.44 -18.56
C TRP A 524 11.80 1.57 -19.08
N ALA A 525 11.18 0.48 -19.48
CA ALA A 525 9.80 0.48 -19.97
C ALA A 525 8.80 0.89 -18.89
N LEU A 526 9.02 0.48 -17.63
CA LEU A 526 8.23 0.93 -16.48
C LEU A 526 8.35 2.45 -16.27
N VAL A 527 9.58 2.98 -16.26
CA VAL A 527 9.85 4.42 -16.11
C VAL A 527 9.27 5.23 -17.27
N ALA A 528 9.23 4.66 -18.47
CA ALA A 528 8.60 5.29 -19.63
C ALA A 528 7.06 5.31 -19.51
N ALA A 529 6.47 4.21 -19.02
CA ALA A 529 5.02 4.07 -18.91
C ALA A 529 4.41 4.89 -17.76
N ILE A 530 4.98 4.78 -16.56
CA ILE A 530 4.40 5.28 -15.30
C ILE A 530 5.03 6.63 -14.93
N PRO A 531 4.29 7.57 -14.31
CA PRO A 531 4.82 8.87 -13.92
C PRO A 531 6.05 8.73 -13.02
N CYS A 532 7.17 9.28 -13.48
CA CYS A 532 8.47 9.23 -12.82
C CYS A 532 9.28 10.48 -13.16
N GLN A 533 10.09 10.93 -12.21
CA GLN A 533 11.01 12.06 -12.40
C GLN A 533 12.10 11.68 -13.41
N ASP A 534 12.31 12.53 -14.42
CA ASP A 534 13.30 12.35 -15.51
C ASP A 534 13.21 10.98 -16.21
N ARG A 535 12.22 10.80 -17.09
CA ARG A 535 11.81 9.51 -17.71
C ARG A 535 12.85 8.69 -18.47
N GLY A 536 14.12 9.10 -18.51
CA GLY A 536 15.21 8.27 -19.05
C GLY A 536 15.03 7.81 -20.50
N LEU A 537 14.18 8.50 -21.29
CA LEU A 537 13.83 8.11 -22.67
C LEU A 537 15.03 8.13 -23.63
N GLY A 538 16.13 8.78 -23.25
CA GLY A 538 17.41 8.77 -23.97
C GLY A 538 18.35 7.62 -23.59
N THR A 539 17.89 6.59 -22.87
CA THR A 539 18.73 5.44 -22.52
C THR A 539 19.04 4.63 -23.78
N HIS A 540 20.33 4.49 -24.10
CA HIS A 540 20.78 3.72 -25.27
C HIS A 540 21.00 2.25 -24.90
N PHE A 541 20.40 1.36 -25.68
CA PHE A 541 20.57 -0.10 -25.58
C PHE A 541 21.59 -0.58 -26.62
N SER A 542 22.73 -1.08 -26.15
CA SER A 542 23.80 -1.63 -27.01
C SER A 542 23.79 -3.16 -26.94
N ILE A 543 22.76 -3.79 -27.53
CA ILE A 543 22.58 -5.24 -27.53
C ILE A 543 22.99 -5.82 -28.89
N PRO A 544 23.96 -6.75 -28.97
CA PRO A 544 24.29 -7.42 -30.23
C PRO A 544 23.12 -8.26 -30.78
N ARG A 545 22.89 -8.19 -32.09
CA ARG A 545 21.83 -8.97 -32.77
C ARG A 545 22.11 -10.47 -32.86
N SER A 546 23.27 -10.93 -32.37
CA SER A 546 23.63 -12.35 -32.32
C SER A 546 22.81 -13.15 -31.31
N PHE A 547 22.19 -12.49 -30.33
CA PHE A 547 21.32 -13.15 -29.35
C PHE A 547 19.90 -13.33 -29.90
N PRO A 548 19.24 -14.49 -29.67
CA PRO A 548 17.95 -14.80 -30.27
C PRO A 548 16.82 -13.86 -29.83
N TRP A 549 16.89 -13.34 -28.60
CA TRP A 549 15.91 -12.42 -28.02
C TRP A 549 16.15 -10.94 -28.39
N ALA A 550 17.31 -10.60 -28.95
CA ALA A 550 17.71 -9.20 -29.15
C ALA A 550 16.79 -8.47 -30.13
N ALA A 551 16.35 -9.13 -31.21
CA ALA A 551 15.49 -8.51 -32.22
C ALA A 551 14.14 -8.06 -31.62
N SER A 552 13.50 -8.91 -30.82
CA SER A 552 12.21 -8.61 -30.17
C SER A 552 12.34 -7.45 -29.17
N VAL A 553 13.36 -7.47 -28.32
CA VAL A 553 13.61 -6.41 -27.34
C VAL A 553 13.91 -5.07 -28.03
N LEU A 554 14.77 -5.06 -29.05
CA LEU A 554 15.09 -3.84 -29.80
C LEU A 554 13.87 -3.30 -30.56
N SER A 555 13.03 -4.18 -31.12
CA SER A 555 11.77 -3.79 -31.78
C SER A 555 10.81 -3.12 -30.78
N LEU A 556 10.63 -3.69 -29.60
CA LEU A 556 9.80 -3.07 -28.55
C LEU A 556 10.37 -1.73 -28.09
N HIS A 557 11.69 -1.64 -27.92
CA HIS A 557 12.36 -0.39 -27.58
C HIS A 557 12.11 0.70 -28.62
N GLU A 558 12.30 0.41 -29.91
CA GLU A 558 12.02 1.35 -31.01
C GLU A 558 10.57 1.81 -31.02
N ARG A 559 9.62 0.90 -30.79
CA ARG A 559 8.18 1.23 -30.75
C ARG A 559 7.83 2.14 -29.57
N ILE A 560 8.35 1.88 -28.37
CA ILE A 560 8.12 2.74 -27.20
C ILE A 560 8.75 4.12 -27.41
N VAL A 561 9.94 4.19 -28.02
CA VAL A 561 10.57 5.46 -28.40
C VAL A 561 9.73 6.22 -29.42
N GLU A 562 9.16 5.54 -30.42
CA GLU A 562 8.28 6.18 -31.39
C GLU A 562 6.99 6.71 -30.76
N GLU A 563 6.38 5.94 -29.84
CA GLU A 563 5.25 6.43 -29.04
C GLU A 563 5.61 7.68 -28.23
N SER A 564 6.84 7.79 -27.72
CA SER A 564 7.28 8.97 -26.96
C SER A 564 7.44 10.24 -27.83
N LYS A 565 7.69 10.08 -29.14
CA LYS A 565 7.90 11.20 -30.07
C LYS A 565 6.60 11.81 -30.60
N LYS A 566 5.46 11.11 -30.45
CA LYS A 566 4.15 11.61 -30.87
C LYS A 566 3.84 12.96 -30.24
N LYS A 567 3.32 13.90 -31.04
CA LYS A 567 3.09 15.31 -30.64
C LYS A 567 2.23 15.42 -29.37
N ASP A 568 1.21 14.57 -29.24
CA ASP A 568 0.28 14.58 -28.12
C ASP A 568 0.85 13.97 -26.83
N ARG A 569 2.05 13.38 -26.87
CA ARG A 569 2.67 12.66 -25.75
C ARG A 569 3.94 13.33 -25.20
N LYS A 570 4.41 14.42 -25.83
CA LYS A 570 5.66 15.12 -25.42
C LYS A 570 5.58 15.79 -24.05
N SER A 571 4.39 16.25 -23.65
CA SER A 571 4.14 16.93 -22.37
C SER A 571 3.36 16.07 -21.38
N SER A 572 2.96 14.85 -21.76
CA SER A 572 2.26 13.94 -20.85
C SER A 572 3.18 13.55 -19.71
N SER A 573 2.66 13.20 -18.52
CA SER A 573 3.41 12.78 -17.32
C SER A 573 3.86 11.30 -17.34
N GLY A 574 3.37 10.49 -18.28
CA GLY A 574 3.76 9.09 -18.51
C GLY A 574 3.22 8.56 -19.86
N LEU A 575 3.81 7.52 -20.44
CA LEU A 575 3.39 7.00 -21.75
C LEU A 575 2.30 5.92 -21.69
N LEU A 576 1.78 5.62 -20.50
CA LEU A 576 0.69 4.66 -20.31
C LEU A 576 -0.57 5.09 -21.11
N LYS A 577 -1.19 4.15 -21.82
CA LYS A 577 -2.37 4.40 -22.67
C LYS A 577 -3.52 5.04 -21.88
N GLU A 578 -3.75 4.57 -20.67
CA GLU A 578 -4.79 5.05 -19.77
C GLU A 578 -4.52 6.49 -19.29
N ILE A 579 -3.26 6.88 -19.06
CA ILE A 579 -2.91 8.27 -18.72
C ILE A 579 -3.26 9.20 -19.87
N HIS A 580 -2.92 8.80 -21.09
CA HIS A 580 -3.28 9.59 -22.28
C HIS A 580 -4.80 9.71 -22.47
N GLN A 581 -5.55 8.65 -22.16
CA GLN A 581 -7.02 8.70 -22.17
C GLN A 581 -7.56 9.65 -21.10
N ILE A 582 -6.99 9.69 -19.88
CA ILE A 582 -7.35 10.68 -18.86
C ILE A 582 -7.12 12.10 -19.38
N GLU A 583 -5.96 12.39 -19.95
CA GLU A 583 -5.63 13.74 -20.48
C GLU A 583 -6.59 14.15 -21.62
N LYS A 584 -6.96 13.20 -22.47
CA LYS A 584 -7.92 13.44 -23.55
C LYS A 584 -9.32 13.74 -23.00
N CYS A 585 -9.85 12.88 -22.14
CA CYS A 585 -11.18 13.05 -21.54
C CYS A 585 -11.26 14.33 -20.71
N THR A 586 -10.20 14.63 -19.94
CA THR A 586 -10.13 15.83 -19.09
C THR A 586 -10.14 17.11 -19.92
N ARG A 587 -9.37 17.18 -21.02
CA ARG A 587 -9.38 18.33 -21.93
C ARG A 587 -10.72 18.49 -22.64
N GLN A 588 -11.25 17.41 -23.20
CA GLN A 588 -12.55 17.43 -23.89
C GLN A 588 -13.67 17.90 -22.97
N LEU A 589 -13.76 17.36 -21.75
CA LEU A 589 -14.76 17.78 -20.77
C LEU A 589 -14.55 19.23 -20.32
N ALA A 590 -13.31 19.68 -20.11
CA ALA A 590 -13.04 21.06 -19.74
C ALA A 590 -13.47 22.06 -20.84
N GLU A 591 -13.15 21.78 -22.10
CA GLU A 591 -13.56 22.60 -23.26
C GLU A 591 -15.09 22.65 -23.40
N LEU A 592 -15.76 21.50 -23.27
CA LEU A 592 -17.22 21.43 -23.27
C LEU A 592 -17.80 22.32 -22.16
N MET A 593 -17.30 22.19 -20.94
CA MET A 593 -17.78 22.99 -19.81
C MET A 593 -17.54 24.49 -19.98
N ASP A 594 -16.44 24.91 -20.59
CA ASP A 594 -16.15 26.31 -20.87
C ASP A 594 -17.10 26.90 -21.91
N SER A 595 -17.63 26.07 -22.82
CA SER A 595 -18.59 26.47 -23.85
C SER A 595 -20.06 26.54 -23.39
N VAL A 596 -20.40 25.96 -22.22
CA VAL A 596 -21.80 25.91 -21.74
C VAL A 596 -22.27 27.29 -21.26
N GLN A 597 -23.36 27.77 -21.86
CA GLN A 597 -24.17 28.89 -21.36
C GLN A 597 -25.53 28.35 -20.88
N PHE A 598 -26.03 28.85 -19.76
CA PHE A 598 -27.30 28.40 -19.19
C PHE A 598 -28.48 29.23 -19.71
N PRO A 599 -29.63 28.60 -20.02
CA PRO A 599 -29.97 27.17 -19.87
C PRO A 599 -29.31 26.27 -20.94
N LEU A 600 -28.95 25.03 -20.56
CA LEU A 600 -28.31 24.05 -21.45
C LEU A 600 -29.22 23.62 -22.61
N THR A 601 -28.65 23.47 -23.80
CA THR A 601 -29.30 22.81 -24.93
C THR A 601 -29.18 21.29 -24.79
N GLU A 602 -30.17 20.55 -25.28
CA GLU A 602 -30.19 19.07 -25.22
C GLU A 602 -28.95 18.45 -25.90
N GLU A 603 -28.46 19.07 -26.98
CA GLU A 603 -27.26 18.63 -27.69
C GLU A 603 -25.99 18.75 -26.83
N LYS A 604 -25.82 19.87 -26.11
CA LYS A 604 -24.66 20.06 -25.22
C LYS A 604 -24.73 19.20 -23.97
N GLU A 605 -25.93 18.95 -23.46
CA GLU A 605 -26.11 17.98 -22.39
C GLU A 605 -25.73 16.56 -22.84
N ALA A 606 -26.11 16.16 -24.07
CA ALA A 606 -25.73 14.86 -24.63
C ALA A 606 -24.21 14.73 -24.83
N GLU A 607 -23.53 15.76 -25.36
CA GLU A 607 -22.06 15.79 -25.50
C GLU A 607 -21.34 15.63 -24.15
N VAL A 608 -21.81 16.32 -23.10
CA VAL A 608 -21.24 16.18 -21.75
C VAL A 608 -21.47 14.77 -21.20
N ARG A 609 -22.67 14.20 -21.37
CA ARG A 609 -22.96 12.82 -20.95
C ARG A 609 -22.08 11.80 -21.66
N GLN A 610 -21.82 11.98 -22.96
CA GLN A 610 -20.88 11.14 -23.70
C GLN A 610 -19.45 11.24 -23.14
N GLY A 611 -18.95 12.45 -22.89
CA GLY A 611 -17.62 12.63 -22.30
C GLY A 611 -17.48 12.02 -20.89
N VAL A 612 -18.55 12.05 -20.10
CA VAL A 612 -18.61 11.40 -18.77
C VAL A 612 -18.57 9.88 -18.90
N GLN A 613 -19.24 9.31 -19.91
CA GLN A 613 -19.19 7.87 -20.18
C GLN A 613 -17.78 7.42 -20.56
N GLU A 614 -17.10 8.13 -21.47
CA GLU A 614 -15.71 7.86 -21.85
C GLU A 614 -14.78 7.94 -20.62
N LEU A 615 -14.99 8.94 -19.75
CA LEU A 615 -14.23 9.08 -18.51
C LEU A 615 -14.48 7.92 -17.53
N ALA A 616 -15.73 7.43 -17.43
CA ALA A 616 -16.10 6.33 -16.56
C ALA A 616 -15.43 5.02 -16.98
N GLU A 617 -15.34 4.76 -18.29
CA GLU A 617 -14.64 3.60 -18.84
C GLU A 617 -13.16 3.59 -18.43
N VAL A 618 -12.47 4.74 -18.56
CA VAL A 618 -11.08 4.88 -18.14
C VAL A 618 -10.92 4.66 -16.63
N CYS A 619 -11.81 5.22 -15.81
CA CYS A 619 -11.78 5.04 -14.36
C CYS A 619 -11.98 3.58 -13.93
N ASN A 620 -12.82 2.83 -14.65
CA ASN A 620 -13.03 1.40 -14.41
C ASN A 620 -11.78 0.58 -14.75
N VAL A 621 -11.15 0.84 -15.91
CA VAL A 621 -9.89 0.20 -16.28
C VAL A 621 -8.79 0.46 -15.23
N LEU A 622 -8.67 1.69 -14.74
CA LEU A 622 -7.74 2.03 -13.66
C LEU A 622 -8.09 1.31 -12.35
N LYS A 623 -9.37 1.22 -11.98
CA LYS A 623 -9.83 0.54 -10.76
C LYS A 623 -9.43 -0.93 -10.75
N GLU A 624 -9.62 -1.61 -11.87
CA GLU A 624 -9.32 -3.04 -12.00
C GLU A 624 -7.83 -3.32 -12.22
N GLY A 625 -7.12 -2.41 -12.88
CA GLY A 625 -5.74 -2.63 -13.34
C GLY A 625 -4.64 -2.19 -12.38
N LEU A 626 -4.84 -1.16 -11.56
CA LEU A 626 -3.77 -0.58 -10.73
C LEU A 626 -3.34 -1.49 -9.56
N ASP A 627 -4.29 -2.12 -8.86
CA ASP A 627 -3.97 -3.00 -7.73
C ASP A 627 -3.18 -4.26 -8.15
N PRO A 628 -3.58 -5.00 -9.22
CA PRO A 628 -2.76 -6.08 -9.74
C PRO A 628 -1.37 -5.64 -10.20
N LEU A 629 -1.26 -4.47 -10.83
CA LEU A 629 0.02 -3.92 -11.27
C LEU A 629 0.94 -3.64 -10.08
N GLU A 630 0.44 -2.98 -9.02
CA GLU A 630 1.23 -2.71 -7.82
C GLU A 630 1.70 -4.01 -7.16
N ARG A 631 0.83 -5.02 -7.07
CA ARG A 631 1.20 -6.35 -6.54
C ARG A 631 2.32 -7.00 -7.35
N GLN A 632 2.28 -6.90 -8.68
CA GLN A 632 3.36 -7.42 -9.54
C GLN A 632 4.66 -6.64 -9.35
N VAL A 633 4.61 -5.31 -9.25
CA VAL A 633 5.81 -4.49 -8.96
C VAL A 633 6.42 -4.88 -7.60
N ARG A 634 5.59 -5.12 -6.58
CA ARG A 634 6.05 -5.63 -5.28
C ARG A 634 6.65 -7.03 -5.37
N GLU A 635 6.08 -7.91 -6.19
CA GLU A 635 6.64 -9.24 -6.43
C GLU A 635 8.01 -9.16 -7.11
N VAL A 636 8.16 -8.32 -8.15
CA VAL A 636 9.44 -8.04 -8.80
C VAL A 636 10.48 -7.54 -7.78
N PHE A 637 10.10 -6.59 -6.92
CA PHE A 637 10.95 -6.10 -5.84
C PHE A 637 11.41 -7.25 -4.94
N HIS A 638 10.49 -8.09 -4.44
CA HIS A 638 10.82 -9.19 -3.55
C HIS A 638 11.69 -10.26 -4.23
N ARG A 639 11.45 -10.57 -5.51
CA ARG A 639 12.25 -11.54 -6.28
C ARG A 639 13.69 -11.08 -6.47
N ILE A 640 13.90 -9.80 -6.77
CA ILE A 640 15.25 -9.21 -6.88
C ILE A 640 15.97 -9.28 -5.53
N VAL A 641 15.30 -8.89 -4.43
CA VAL A 641 15.88 -8.97 -3.06
C VAL A 641 16.25 -10.42 -2.72
N ARG A 642 15.31 -11.35 -2.92
CA ARG A 642 15.53 -12.78 -2.64
C ARG A 642 16.70 -13.35 -3.43
N SER A 643 16.75 -13.10 -4.74
CA SER A 643 17.82 -13.58 -5.61
C SER A 643 19.19 -13.05 -5.17
N ARG A 644 19.25 -11.79 -4.73
CA ARG A 644 20.48 -11.17 -4.20
C ARG A 644 20.90 -11.78 -2.87
N THR A 645 19.97 -11.96 -1.94
CA THR A 645 20.28 -12.57 -0.63
C THR A 645 20.79 -14.00 -0.80
N GLU A 646 20.09 -14.83 -1.59
CA GLU A 646 20.53 -16.20 -1.89
C GLU A 646 21.92 -16.23 -2.56
N GLY A 647 22.20 -15.25 -3.43
CA GLY A 647 23.47 -15.10 -4.14
C GLY A 647 24.64 -14.74 -3.22
N LEU A 648 24.45 -13.70 -2.41
CA LEU A 648 25.46 -13.23 -1.46
C LEU A 648 25.75 -14.28 -0.37
N ASP A 649 24.73 -14.99 0.10
CA ASP A 649 24.91 -16.08 1.07
C ASP A 649 25.76 -17.22 0.48
N THR A 650 25.55 -17.55 -0.79
CA THR A 650 26.31 -18.60 -1.48
C THR A 650 27.78 -18.20 -1.69
N ILE A 651 28.03 -16.94 -2.08
CA ILE A 651 29.39 -16.40 -2.21
C ILE A 651 30.06 -16.33 -0.83
N SER A 652 29.37 -15.87 0.22
CA SER A 652 29.93 -15.77 1.57
C SER A 652 30.36 -17.12 2.15
N ARG A 653 29.54 -18.18 1.99
CA ARG A 653 29.85 -19.54 2.44
C ARG A 653 31.04 -20.17 1.71
N SER A 654 31.29 -19.76 0.47
CA SER A 654 32.43 -20.28 -0.29
C SER A 654 33.78 -19.66 0.12
N HIS A 655 33.78 -18.44 0.66
CA HIS A 655 34.99 -17.77 1.15
C HIS A 655 35.37 -18.20 2.57
N ASN A 656 34.39 -18.69 3.36
CA ASN A 656 34.60 -19.28 4.68
C ASN A 656 34.03 -20.72 4.70
N PRO A 657 34.75 -21.72 4.14
CA PRO A 657 34.38 -23.11 4.38
C PRO A 657 34.60 -23.42 5.86
N GLU A 658 33.55 -23.86 6.56
CA GLU A 658 33.67 -24.44 7.91
C GLU A 658 34.59 -25.67 7.93
#